data_AF-A0A5C6E4L8-F1
#
_entry.id   AF-A0A5C6E4L8-F1
#
_cell.length_a   1.000
_cell.length_b   1.000
_cell.length_c   1.000
_cell.angle_alpha   90.00
_cell.angle_beta   90.00
_cell.angle_gamma   90.00
#
_symmetry.space_group_name_H-M   'P 1'
#
loop_
_entity.id
_entity.type
_entity.pdbx_description
1 polymer ?
#
loop_
_entity_poly.entity_id
_entity_poly.type
_entity_poly.pdbx_seq_one_letter_code
_entity_poly.pdbx_strand_id
1 'polypeptide(L)'
;MKQTVPQQRFARQARIQGWAGNLLALELHVFVTLTQRYRWLLLPVALLMLSAGRVVAAPPMPDTRQADKGTSAPEAAEADGDLKTTKLLAAILEANRYWFDGTPPGVPSYRYAFVHRDGKRQEFRIADPQTAGASIKRGITYTPLVAVLLQSLADSTSNAATMEVVEYSNDQIQIRFHSDGSLGARLGGGVSGRWAGYLYYKLGSGVLRLDAKTLMPIELTSTFRDDERDKETIVTEKLSEPHQIDADHVVPLHVEAIRQERESKNGHLKEDTTSRFDWAFRVYEPGLWLFDAEPTAAGTAIGYHLENVVIDYSEEPVLQASSSVVASIRELNKQTSAVVDQYVEANRAWLLPDLQQRTGLIYDYTQEEGYRERVIFDSAGNVLVQLARDRQSDKTPLTGKLNMLTADGREANGMADEPFVAVRSFSDRNTLDKLATGWGWQCASKRLAHRADNFGVSVQDMTDQKTRKLTLRPVRNRPTLDIGTMLRFISWAYLPGKSFERCEIEINGESQLPTEENYFVDGNAKPFCTIRFEDWLETPEGRAPGKIVGRATYPSRGKRDPVTREYEMLSEDFYFTAKFRLTEGGLWLLDEVVSTFESTGSGSTGRVTLVEAGDEDYQPLRDVRKRLDATSDFLGNVEKAACGLERIVPCRWGETTPVWLNGKYAHQATGQGDEGREPPYVVYRKNLGIQNLHPEVLPADKIRVTVNAYSTLYFTGYSFDVTLRLLDNEGLTLAEQTAVKSTKTMAYPEQKPIVFEFDSEVDPANVASIAVALRINRQSGGMVGSFWGSFGSSTADTEIAYLPGGRDWGPEQAIGEPANRGIGGDYKHAWSPLTQDDQAEWLEISYQNRVQAIGVNVYETCNPGAVHKVTYYDAAGNEQTAWEGDDPTSIDVGTGQGVSKIRFEDVVATDRVRIYLDSVNVKGWNEIDAVGLIEAETSIQWAEKATASSTYAH
;
A
#
# COMPACT_ATOMS: atom_id res chain seq x y z
N MET A 1 38.12 -53.54 28.17
CA MET A 1 39.16 -54.34 27.47
C MET A 1 39.28 -53.82 26.03
N LYS A 2 40.36 -54.21 25.32
CA LYS A 2 40.57 -54.28 23.84
C LYS A 2 39.47 -53.67 22.94
N GLN A 3 39.78 -52.68 22.08
CA GLN A 3 40.29 -52.82 20.69
C GLN A 3 39.24 -53.43 19.71
N THR A 4 39.10 -53.04 18.44
CA THR A 4 39.97 -52.22 17.55
C THR A 4 39.16 -51.61 16.39
N VAL A 5 39.71 -50.57 15.72
CA VAL A 5 39.33 -50.17 14.34
C VAL A 5 40.11 -51.05 13.34
N PRO A 6 39.59 -51.31 12.12
CA PRO A 6 40.43 -51.06 10.94
C PRO A 6 39.70 -50.39 9.76
N GLN A 7 40.50 -49.75 8.90
CA GLN A 7 40.09 -49.15 7.62
C GLN A 7 40.34 -50.10 6.42
N GLN A 8 39.95 -49.63 5.23
CA GLN A 8 40.64 -49.74 3.92
C GLN A 8 39.96 -50.55 2.78
N ARG A 9 39.42 -49.78 1.83
CA ARG A 9 39.82 -49.65 0.40
C ARG A 9 40.24 -50.90 -0.43
N PHE A 10 39.80 -50.82 -1.69
CA PHE A 10 40.52 -51.05 -2.97
C PHE A 10 40.14 -52.23 -3.88
N ALA A 11 39.83 -51.84 -5.14
CA ALA A 11 40.38 -52.36 -6.40
C ALA A 11 39.67 -53.49 -7.22
N ARG A 12 38.97 -53.01 -8.27
CA ARG A 12 39.25 -53.24 -9.71
C ARG A 12 38.91 -54.57 -10.43
N GLN A 13 38.32 -54.34 -11.63
CA GLN A 13 38.51 -55.05 -12.92
C GLN A 13 37.95 -56.50 -13.07
N ALA A 14 37.45 -56.94 -14.23
CA ALA A 14 37.01 -56.31 -15.49
C ALA A 14 36.43 -57.40 -16.44
N ARG A 15 36.04 -57.00 -17.67
CA ARG A 15 35.89 -57.81 -18.91
C ARG A 15 34.60 -58.65 -19.11
N ILE A 16 34.16 -58.93 -20.36
CA ILE A 16 34.18 -58.14 -21.63
C ILE A 16 33.25 -58.80 -22.68
N GLN A 17 32.70 -58.01 -23.62
CA GLN A 17 32.01 -58.42 -24.88
C GLN A 17 30.73 -59.28 -24.74
N GLY A 18 29.77 -59.21 -25.68
CA GLY A 18 29.61 -58.29 -26.82
C GLY A 18 28.71 -58.88 -27.92
N TRP A 19 28.38 -58.09 -28.95
CA TRP A 19 28.39 -58.42 -30.40
C TRP A 19 27.82 -57.22 -31.20
N ALA A 20 28.14 -57.12 -32.50
CA ALA A 20 27.81 -55.96 -33.35
C ALA A 20 27.80 -56.30 -34.85
N GLY A 21 27.25 -55.38 -35.67
CA GLY A 21 27.18 -55.43 -37.14
C GLY A 21 25.79 -55.00 -37.62
N ASN A 22 25.59 -54.13 -38.62
CA ASN A 22 26.49 -53.47 -39.58
C ASN A 22 26.03 -51.98 -39.73
N LEU A 23 26.92 -50.98 -39.86
CA LEU A 23 27.64 -50.57 -41.10
C LEU A 23 26.66 -50.28 -42.28
N LEU A 24 26.78 -49.19 -43.05
CA LEU A 24 27.97 -48.35 -43.29
C LEU A 24 27.61 -46.95 -43.85
N ALA A 25 28.13 -45.88 -43.24
CA ALA A 25 28.37 -44.57 -43.87
C ALA A 25 29.40 -43.77 -43.05
N LEU A 26 30.56 -43.44 -43.65
CA LEU A 26 31.61 -42.56 -43.11
C LEU A 26 31.46 -41.17 -43.82
N GLU A 27 32.18 -40.08 -43.54
CA GLU A 27 33.47 -39.88 -42.84
C GLU A 27 33.62 -38.42 -42.35
N LEU A 28 34.78 -38.08 -41.76
CA LEU A 28 35.22 -36.77 -41.21
C LEU A 28 34.45 -36.34 -39.93
N HIS A 29 35.09 -35.78 -38.88
CA HIS A 29 36.48 -35.37 -38.70
C HIS A 29 36.92 -35.62 -37.23
N VAL A 30 37.96 -36.43 -36.99
CA VAL A 30 38.50 -36.73 -35.65
C VAL A 30 40.02 -36.49 -35.64
N PHE A 31 40.44 -35.23 -35.80
CA PHE A 31 41.87 -34.94 -36.02
C PHE A 31 42.45 -33.66 -35.36
N VAL A 32 41.71 -32.98 -34.48
CA VAL A 32 42.22 -31.79 -33.74
C VAL A 32 42.18 -31.95 -32.21
N THR A 33 41.44 -32.93 -31.69
CA THR A 33 41.22 -33.19 -30.26
C THR A 33 42.42 -33.83 -29.52
N LEU A 34 43.65 -33.44 -29.87
CA LEU A 34 44.90 -34.09 -29.43
C LEU A 34 46.02 -33.13 -28.97
N THR A 35 45.81 -31.82 -28.98
CA THR A 35 46.81 -30.81 -28.57
C THR A 35 46.65 -30.28 -27.13
N GLN A 36 45.58 -30.64 -26.40
CA GLN A 36 45.35 -30.21 -25.00
C GLN A 36 46.06 -31.08 -23.93
N ARG A 37 47.27 -31.60 -24.21
CA ARG A 37 48.13 -32.18 -23.16
C ARG A 37 49.59 -31.76 -23.35
N TYR A 38 50.19 -31.38 -22.22
CA TYR A 38 51.56 -30.87 -22.06
C TYR A 38 51.75 -29.45 -22.65
N ARG A 39 52.38 -28.49 -21.97
CA ARG A 39 53.00 -28.50 -20.62
C ARG A 39 53.12 -27.06 -20.09
N TRP A 40 52.94 -26.85 -18.79
CA TRP A 40 53.55 -25.71 -18.10
C TRP A 40 55.06 -25.92 -18.04
N LEU A 41 55.87 -24.87 -18.32
CA LEU A 41 57.25 -24.68 -17.82
C LEU A 41 57.91 -23.39 -18.40
N LEU A 42 58.33 -22.47 -17.51
CA LEU A 42 59.32 -21.38 -17.71
C LEU A 42 58.88 -20.22 -18.66
N LEU A 43 59.24 -18.94 -18.48
CA LEU A 43 59.96 -18.21 -17.40
C LEU A 43 59.58 -16.69 -17.49
N PRO A 44 59.63 -15.88 -16.41
CA PRO A 44 59.36 -14.44 -16.52
C PRO A 44 60.62 -13.62 -16.88
N VAL A 45 60.56 -12.92 -18.01
CA VAL A 45 61.46 -11.83 -18.43
C VAL A 45 60.57 -10.84 -19.22
N ALA A 46 60.45 -9.55 -18.91
CA ALA A 46 61.22 -8.75 -17.94
C ALA A 46 60.35 -7.76 -17.13
N LEU A 47 60.71 -7.59 -15.86
CA LEU A 47 60.78 -6.26 -15.27
C LEU A 47 62.08 -5.63 -15.77
N LEU A 48 62.03 -4.65 -16.69
CA LEU A 48 63.13 -3.74 -17.02
C LEU A 48 62.61 -2.56 -17.86
N MET A 49 63.23 -1.39 -17.69
CA MET A 49 62.99 -0.14 -18.43
C MET A 49 61.62 0.55 -18.26
N LEU A 50 61.40 1.07 -17.05
CA LEU A 50 60.79 2.41 -16.91
C LEU A 50 61.78 3.46 -17.47
N SER A 51 61.43 4.20 -18.52
CA SER A 51 62.15 5.44 -18.91
C SER A 51 61.40 6.32 -19.92
N ALA A 52 61.01 7.54 -19.50
CA ALA A 52 60.74 8.80 -20.25
C ALA A 52 59.96 8.78 -21.60
N GLY A 53 59.10 9.76 -21.95
CA GLY A 53 58.57 10.91 -21.21
C GLY A 53 58.69 12.27 -21.95
N ARG A 54 57.55 12.97 -22.16
CA ARG A 54 57.41 14.39 -22.63
C ARG A 54 57.79 14.68 -24.12
N VAL A 55 57.36 15.74 -24.82
CA VAL A 55 56.25 16.75 -24.70
C VAL A 55 56.01 17.45 -26.08
N VAL A 56 54.76 17.85 -26.36
CA VAL A 56 54.20 18.89 -27.29
C VAL A 56 55.10 19.64 -28.30
N ALA A 57 54.67 19.70 -29.58
CA ALA A 57 54.77 20.87 -30.49
C ALA A 57 53.81 20.77 -31.71
N ALA A 58 53.38 21.90 -32.29
CA ALA A 58 52.52 22.05 -33.49
C ALA A 58 52.66 23.50 -34.07
N PRO A 59 52.04 23.92 -35.21
CA PRO A 59 51.33 23.18 -36.27
C PRO A 59 52.20 23.17 -37.58
N PRO A 60 51.97 23.82 -38.77
CA PRO A 60 50.90 24.72 -39.30
C PRO A 60 50.19 24.21 -40.59
N MET A 61 49.40 25.08 -41.26
CA MET A 61 48.81 24.92 -42.61
C MET A 61 49.59 25.79 -43.64
N PRO A 62 49.44 25.66 -44.99
CA PRO A 62 48.43 26.50 -45.70
C PRO A 62 47.92 26.11 -47.13
N ASP A 63 46.75 26.67 -47.48
CA ASP A 63 46.27 27.15 -48.81
C ASP A 63 45.94 26.19 -49.99
N THR A 64 45.41 26.80 -51.07
CA THR A 64 44.40 26.28 -52.02
C THR A 64 44.85 26.36 -53.49
N ARG A 65 44.23 25.54 -54.38
CA ARG A 65 43.70 25.91 -55.73
C ARG A 65 43.04 24.72 -56.45
N GLN A 66 42.36 25.00 -57.56
CA GLN A 66 41.39 24.12 -58.24
C GLN A 66 41.93 23.35 -59.46
N ALA A 67 41.25 22.23 -59.76
CA ALA A 67 41.12 21.55 -61.07
C ALA A 67 42.39 20.86 -61.66
N ASP A 68 42.28 19.83 -62.52
CA ASP A 68 41.10 19.23 -63.17
C ASP A 68 41.22 17.69 -63.34
N LYS A 69 40.08 17.01 -63.46
CA LYS A 69 39.81 15.62 -63.95
C LYS A 69 40.88 14.51 -63.83
N GLY A 70 40.57 13.52 -62.99
CA GLY A 70 40.96 12.11 -63.15
C GLY A 70 39.81 11.20 -62.66
N THR A 71 39.39 10.21 -63.44
CA THR A 71 38.18 9.41 -63.18
C THR A 71 38.40 8.22 -62.22
N SER A 72 37.30 7.62 -61.75
CA SER A 72 37.20 6.44 -60.85
C SER A 72 37.82 6.58 -59.45
N ALA A 73 36.98 6.95 -58.47
CA ALA A 73 37.28 6.92 -57.04
C ALA A 73 36.08 6.82 -56.04
N PRO A 74 34.80 7.14 -56.34
CA PRO A 74 33.78 7.28 -55.29
C PRO A 74 33.33 5.95 -54.67
N GLU A 75 32.82 5.01 -55.47
CA GLU A 75 32.21 3.75 -54.97
C GLU A 75 33.13 2.94 -54.05
N ALA A 76 34.44 2.97 -54.28
CA ALA A 76 35.42 2.27 -53.45
C ALA A 76 35.71 2.97 -52.11
N ALA A 77 35.54 4.29 -52.03
CA ALA A 77 35.66 5.07 -50.81
C ALA A 77 34.36 5.04 -49.99
N GLU A 78 33.21 5.07 -50.65
CA GLU A 78 31.89 4.84 -50.03
C GLU A 78 31.82 3.41 -49.45
N ALA A 79 32.15 2.37 -50.22
CA ALA A 79 32.11 0.99 -49.72
C ALA A 79 33.08 0.71 -48.55
N ASP A 80 34.25 1.35 -48.49
CA ASP A 80 35.17 1.26 -47.34
C ASP A 80 34.68 2.10 -46.14
N GLY A 81 34.01 3.24 -46.39
CA GLY A 81 33.33 4.05 -45.38
C GLY A 81 32.15 3.31 -44.73
N ASP A 82 31.27 2.72 -45.54
CA ASP A 82 30.14 1.90 -45.11
C ASP A 82 30.65 0.69 -44.31
N LEU A 83 31.63 -0.05 -44.84
CA LEU A 83 32.19 -1.23 -44.16
C LEU A 83 32.82 -0.89 -42.81
N LYS A 84 33.43 0.30 -42.65
CA LYS A 84 33.92 0.80 -41.35
C LYS A 84 32.76 1.17 -40.42
N THR A 85 31.72 1.79 -40.97
CA THR A 85 30.54 2.23 -40.24
C THR A 85 29.72 1.05 -39.70
N THR A 86 29.47 0.01 -40.51
CA THR A 86 28.84 -1.24 -40.08
C THR A 86 29.66 -1.96 -39.00
N LYS A 87 30.99 -1.99 -39.13
CA LYS A 87 31.89 -2.57 -38.10
C LYS A 87 31.84 -1.78 -36.79
N LEU A 88 31.78 -0.45 -36.86
CA LEU A 88 31.65 0.40 -35.69
C LEU A 88 30.31 0.16 -34.97
N LEU A 89 29.19 0.12 -35.69
CA LEU A 89 27.88 -0.25 -35.12
C LEU A 89 27.92 -1.61 -34.44
N ALA A 90 28.45 -2.64 -35.12
CA ALA A 90 28.53 -3.98 -34.57
C ALA A 90 29.38 -4.05 -33.29
N ALA A 91 30.49 -3.30 -33.24
CA ALA A 91 31.34 -3.23 -32.05
C ALA A 91 30.64 -2.50 -30.88
N ILE A 92 29.89 -1.42 -31.14
CA ILE A 92 29.12 -0.70 -30.11
C ILE A 92 27.99 -1.59 -29.59
N LEU A 93 27.26 -2.28 -30.48
CA LEU A 93 26.16 -3.17 -30.11
C LEU A 93 26.65 -4.36 -29.25
N GLU A 94 27.78 -4.98 -29.62
CA GLU A 94 28.35 -6.09 -28.84
C GLU A 94 28.86 -5.60 -27.47
N ALA A 95 29.65 -4.51 -27.41
CA ALA A 95 30.19 -3.98 -26.15
C ALA A 95 29.09 -3.61 -25.12
N ASN A 96 27.90 -3.24 -25.59
CA ASN A 96 26.76 -2.82 -24.77
C ASN A 96 25.64 -3.89 -24.67
N ARG A 97 25.88 -5.09 -25.19
CA ARG A 97 24.85 -6.12 -25.43
C ARG A 97 24.05 -6.53 -24.19
N TYR A 98 24.70 -6.63 -23.02
CA TYR A 98 24.07 -7.10 -21.79
C TYR A 98 23.05 -6.13 -21.18
N TRP A 99 22.99 -4.86 -21.63
CA TRP A 99 21.95 -3.89 -21.24
C TRP A 99 21.02 -3.48 -22.39
N PHE A 100 21.50 -3.58 -23.64
CA PHE A 100 20.69 -3.48 -24.87
C PHE A 100 19.74 -4.67 -25.03
N ASP A 101 20.19 -5.79 -25.60
CA ASP A 101 19.36 -6.97 -25.87
C ASP A 101 19.12 -7.79 -24.60
N GLY A 102 20.10 -7.77 -23.70
CA GLY A 102 19.92 -8.02 -22.27
C GLY A 102 20.26 -9.44 -21.79
N THR A 103 20.84 -9.48 -20.59
CA THR A 103 21.14 -10.68 -19.78
C THR A 103 22.29 -11.56 -20.34
N PRO A 104 23.40 -11.73 -19.61
CA PRO A 104 24.51 -12.59 -20.05
C PRO A 104 24.13 -14.08 -20.20
N PRO A 105 24.84 -14.86 -21.03
CA PRO A 105 24.59 -16.29 -21.22
C PRO A 105 24.68 -17.15 -19.93
N GLY A 106 25.34 -16.65 -18.89
CA GLY A 106 25.47 -17.32 -17.59
C GLY A 106 24.28 -17.11 -16.64
N VAL A 107 23.19 -16.48 -17.08
CA VAL A 107 22.01 -16.16 -16.26
C VAL A 107 20.76 -16.76 -16.93
N PRO A 108 20.45 -18.05 -16.68
CA PRO A 108 19.29 -18.70 -17.30
C PRO A 108 17.97 -18.34 -16.60
N SER A 109 17.98 -17.99 -15.30
CA SER A 109 16.79 -17.50 -14.59
C SER A 109 17.12 -16.53 -13.46
N TYR A 110 16.15 -15.68 -13.09
CA TYR A 110 16.26 -14.83 -11.89
C TYR A 110 14.90 -14.38 -11.38
N ARG A 111 14.85 -13.91 -10.12
CA ARG A 111 13.71 -13.19 -9.55
C ARG A 111 14.16 -11.91 -8.85
N TYR A 112 13.23 -10.98 -8.67
CA TYR A 112 13.39 -9.78 -7.85
C TYR A 112 12.05 -9.32 -7.28
N ALA A 113 12.08 -8.48 -6.26
CA ALA A 113 10.93 -7.72 -5.79
C ALA A 113 11.11 -6.24 -6.17
N PHE A 114 10.18 -5.67 -6.94
CA PHE A 114 10.11 -4.23 -7.15
C PHE A 114 9.32 -3.60 -6.00
N VAL A 115 9.87 -2.54 -5.41
CA VAL A 115 9.21 -1.74 -4.37
C VAL A 115 8.87 -0.37 -4.96
N HIS A 116 7.60 -0.03 -4.89
CA HIS A 116 7.07 1.24 -5.38
C HIS A 116 7.27 2.38 -4.36
N ARG A 117 7.15 3.65 -4.80
CA ARG A 117 7.23 4.88 -3.94
C ARG A 117 6.28 4.90 -2.75
N ASP A 118 5.29 4.01 -2.72
CA ASP A 118 4.33 3.86 -1.64
C ASP A 118 4.51 2.53 -0.87
N GLY A 119 5.70 1.93 -0.93
CA GLY A 119 6.05 0.69 -0.24
C GLY A 119 5.35 -0.57 -0.78
N LYS A 120 4.46 -0.46 -1.78
CA LYS A 120 3.82 -1.64 -2.38
C LYS A 120 4.88 -2.47 -3.11
N ARG A 121 5.04 -3.72 -2.66
CA ARG A 121 6.04 -4.70 -3.13
C ARG A 121 5.40 -5.66 -4.13
N GLN A 122 6.03 -5.84 -5.30
CA GLN A 122 5.59 -6.78 -6.33
C GLN A 122 6.76 -7.69 -6.75
N GLU A 123 6.60 -9.02 -6.62
CA GLU A 123 7.60 -9.97 -7.11
C GLU A 123 7.48 -10.21 -8.62
N PHE A 124 8.63 -10.36 -9.27
CA PHE A 124 8.78 -10.73 -10.67
C PHE A 124 9.72 -11.94 -10.76
N ARG A 125 9.35 -12.92 -11.60
CA ARG A 125 10.12 -14.15 -11.84
C ARG A 125 10.36 -14.30 -13.34
N ILE A 126 11.62 -14.29 -13.73
CA ILE A 126 12.08 -14.37 -15.11
C ILE A 126 12.64 -15.78 -15.31
N ALA A 127 11.79 -16.68 -15.81
CA ALA A 127 12.14 -18.07 -16.08
C ALA A 127 12.87 -18.27 -17.42
N ASP A 128 12.72 -17.31 -18.34
CA ASP A 128 13.52 -17.18 -19.55
C ASP A 128 13.72 -15.68 -19.88
N PRO A 129 14.95 -15.15 -19.77
CA PRO A 129 15.25 -13.75 -20.10
C PRO A 129 15.13 -13.42 -21.60
N GLN A 130 15.03 -14.40 -22.51
CA GLN A 130 14.91 -14.14 -23.95
C GLN A 130 13.45 -13.89 -24.37
N THR A 131 12.46 -14.48 -23.69
CA THR A 131 11.04 -14.24 -23.97
C THR A 131 10.36 -13.24 -23.01
N ALA A 132 11.02 -12.87 -21.91
CA ALA A 132 10.50 -11.89 -20.95
C ALA A 132 10.38 -10.46 -21.53
N GLY A 133 9.25 -9.79 -21.26
CA GLY A 133 9.01 -8.41 -21.71
C GLY A 133 10.02 -7.41 -21.14
N ALA A 134 10.51 -6.49 -21.97
CA ALA A 134 11.71 -5.69 -21.71
C ALA A 134 11.73 -4.92 -20.36
N SER A 135 10.59 -4.40 -19.88
CA SER A 135 10.52 -3.72 -18.58
C SER A 135 10.60 -4.70 -17.39
N ILE A 136 10.00 -5.88 -17.52
CA ILE A 136 10.14 -6.98 -16.55
C ILE A 136 11.57 -7.53 -16.59
N LYS A 137 12.21 -7.59 -17.77
CA LYS A 137 13.61 -7.99 -17.90
C LYS A 137 14.56 -7.04 -17.15
N ARG A 138 14.35 -5.72 -17.24
CA ARG A 138 15.23 -4.70 -16.61
C ARG A 138 14.83 -4.29 -15.18
N GLY A 139 13.63 -4.61 -14.72
CA GLY A 139 13.09 -4.16 -13.43
C GLY A 139 12.53 -2.74 -13.40
N ILE A 140 12.35 -2.10 -14.56
CA ILE A 140 11.86 -0.72 -14.71
C ILE A 140 11.37 -0.49 -16.15
N THR A 141 10.44 0.45 -16.38
CA THR A 141 9.98 0.84 -17.73
C THR A 141 11.00 1.79 -18.35
N TYR A 142 12.13 1.21 -18.77
CA TYR A 142 13.18 1.88 -19.50
C TYR A 142 13.42 1.20 -20.85
N THR A 143 13.23 1.97 -21.93
CA THR A 143 13.67 1.64 -23.28
C THR A 143 14.84 2.58 -23.64
N PRO A 144 16.10 2.11 -23.64
CA PRO A 144 17.25 2.95 -23.98
C PRO A 144 17.13 3.52 -25.40
N LEU A 145 17.25 4.84 -25.53
CA LEU A 145 17.14 5.51 -26.84
C LEU A 145 18.30 5.14 -27.75
N VAL A 146 19.50 5.08 -27.18
CA VAL A 146 20.70 4.68 -27.90
C VAL A 146 20.61 3.23 -28.41
N ALA A 147 19.93 2.33 -27.70
CA ALA A 147 19.67 0.96 -28.20
C ALA A 147 18.74 0.98 -29.42
N VAL A 148 17.59 1.67 -29.33
CA VAL A 148 16.61 1.77 -30.43
C VAL A 148 17.23 2.40 -31.67
N LEU A 149 18.04 3.45 -31.48
CA LEU A 149 18.79 4.10 -32.57
C LEU A 149 19.81 3.16 -33.21
N LEU A 150 20.70 2.55 -32.43
CA LEU A 150 21.78 1.71 -32.96
C LEU A 150 21.25 0.42 -33.61
N GLN A 151 20.21 -0.19 -33.05
CA GLN A 151 19.52 -1.34 -33.65
C GLN A 151 18.91 -0.95 -35.01
N SER A 152 18.22 0.20 -35.10
CA SER A 152 17.66 0.67 -36.38
C SER A 152 18.71 1.15 -37.39
N LEU A 153 19.92 1.52 -36.96
CA LEU A 153 21.03 1.86 -37.85
C LEU A 153 21.80 0.61 -38.34
N ALA A 154 21.71 -0.50 -37.62
CA ALA A 154 22.34 -1.78 -37.99
C ALA A 154 21.44 -2.67 -38.85
N ASP A 155 20.11 -2.52 -38.77
CA ASP A 155 19.17 -3.18 -39.67
C ASP A 155 19.19 -2.54 -41.07
N SER A 156 19.87 -3.19 -42.01
CA SER A 156 19.95 -2.76 -43.42
C SER A 156 18.63 -2.79 -44.19
N THR A 157 17.52 -3.23 -43.57
CA THR A 157 16.16 -3.13 -44.12
C THR A 157 15.36 -1.95 -43.57
N SER A 158 15.85 -1.32 -42.49
CA SER A 158 15.24 -0.11 -41.93
C SER A 158 15.69 1.15 -42.69
N ASN A 159 14.75 2.07 -42.90
CA ASN A 159 15.03 3.44 -43.36
C ASN A 159 14.65 4.48 -42.30
N ALA A 160 14.34 4.06 -41.07
CA ALA A 160 13.81 4.92 -40.01
C ALA A 160 14.84 5.91 -39.45
N ALA A 161 16.14 5.59 -39.56
CA ALA A 161 17.23 6.47 -39.17
C ALA A 161 18.42 6.37 -40.12
N THR A 162 19.18 7.47 -40.23
CA THR A 162 20.47 7.55 -40.91
C THR A 162 21.48 8.29 -40.05
N MET A 163 22.78 8.17 -40.35
CA MET A 163 23.84 8.79 -39.54
C MET A 163 25.03 9.28 -40.36
N GLU A 164 25.81 10.15 -39.72
CA GLU A 164 27.09 10.68 -40.18
C GLU A 164 28.05 10.63 -38.97
N VAL A 165 29.21 9.98 -39.10
CA VAL A 165 30.26 10.04 -38.06
C VAL A 165 30.98 11.38 -38.20
N VAL A 166 30.74 12.29 -37.26
CA VAL A 166 31.19 13.70 -37.36
C VAL A 166 32.56 13.90 -36.73
N GLU A 167 32.89 13.16 -35.67
CA GLU A 167 34.15 13.33 -34.95
C GLU A 167 34.65 11.99 -34.39
N TYR A 168 35.96 11.78 -34.49
CA TYR A 168 36.66 10.62 -33.93
C TYR A 168 37.92 11.13 -33.22
N SER A 169 37.99 10.95 -31.91
CA SER A 169 39.13 11.35 -31.08
C SER A 169 39.64 10.15 -30.27
N ASN A 170 40.72 10.34 -29.50
CA ASN A 170 41.27 9.28 -28.66
C ASN A 170 40.33 8.91 -27.49
N ASP A 171 39.47 9.83 -27.07
CA ASP A 171 38.67 9.73 -25.84
C ASP A 171 37.16 9.63 -26.12
N GLN A 172 36.67 10.23 -27.22
CA GLN A 172 35.26 10.20 -27.62
C GLN A 172 35.03 10.03 -29.14
N ILE A 173 33.92 9.40 -29.48
CA ILE A 173 33.36 9.32 -30.85
C ILE A 173 32.02 10.04 -30.86
N GLN A 174 31.77 10.90 -31.86
CA GLN A 174 30.53 11.66 -31.98
C GLN A 174 29.83 11.37 -33.33
N ILE A 175 28.61 10.85 -33.24
CA ILE A 175 27.77 10.45 -34.36
C ILE A 175 26.58 11.40 -34.43
N ARG A 176 26.38 12.07 -35.56
CA ARG A 176 25.13 12.80 -35.87
C ARG A 176 24.14 11.83 -36.49
N PHE A 177 22.88 11.93 -36.13
CA PHE A 177 21.83 11.09 -36.71
C PHE A 177 20.59 11.89 -37.10
N HIS A 178 19.85 11.36 -38.06
CA HIS A 178 18.53 11.80 -38.47
C HIS A 178 17.56 10.63 -38.28
N SER A 179 16.34 10.90 -37.83
CA SER A 179 15.26 9.92 -37.66
C SER A 179 13.96 10.55 -38.14
N ASP A 180 13.14 9.77 -38.84
CA ASP A 180 11.85 10.20 -39.40
C ASP A 180 10.74 10.36 -38.33
N GLY A 181 11.02 9.96 -37.08
CA GLY A 181 10.05 9.97 -35.99
C GLY A 181 9.12 8.75 -35.98
N SER A 182 9.45 7.67 -36.68
CA SER A 182 8.84 6.35 -36.48
C SER A 182 9.40 5.67 -35.22
N LEU A 183 10.70 5.84 -34.94
CA LEU A 183 11.36 5.34 -33.73
C LEU A 183 10.83 6.06 -32.48
N GLY A 184 10.50 5.29 -31.44
CA GLY A 184 9.99 5.83 -30.18
C GLY A 184 10.23 4.90 -28.98
N ALA A 185 10.21 5.48 -27.79
CA ALA A 185 10.64 4.82 -26.55
C ALA A 185 9.68 5.08 -25.38
N ARG A 186 9.90 4.39 -24.25
CA ARG A 186 9.14 4.54 -23.01
C ARG A 186 10.09 4.78 -21.83
N LEU A 187 9.72 5.75 -21.00
CA LEU A 187 10.40 6.08 -19.73
C LEU A 187 9.35 6.14 -18.62
N GLY A 188 9.50 5.39 -17.53
CA GLY A 188 8.53 5.42 -16.42
C GLY A 188 8.91 4.61 -15.18
N GLY A 189 8.49 5.12 -14.03
CA GLY A 189 8.75 4.60 -12.69
C GLY A 189 7.98 3.32 -12.27
N GLY A 190 7.92 2.30 -13.12
CA GLY A 190 7.19 1.06 -12.81
C GLY A 190 7.52 -0.08 -13.77
N VAL A 191 7.12 -1.31 -13.45
CA VAL A 191 7.57 -2.52 -14.18
C VAL A 191 6.54 -3.03 -15.19
N SER A 192 5.28 -3.22 -14.80
CA SER A 192 4.20 -3.71 -15.67
C SER A 192 2.81 -3.46 -15.07
N GLY A 193 1.76 -3.51 -15.89
CA GLY A 193 0.38 -3.50 -15.39
C GLY A 193 -0.15 -2.11 -15.00
N ARG A 194 -0.99 -2.06 -13.95
CA ARG A 194 -1.89 -0.93 -13.62
C ARG A 194 -1.21 0.36 -13.13
N TRP A 195 0.11 0.42 -13.08
CA TRP A 195 0.86 1.58 -12.61
C TRP A 195 0.97 2.66 -13.70
N ALA A 196 0.17 3.72 -13.59
CA ALA A 196 0.18 4.84 -14.55
C ALA A 196 1.39 5.76 -14.32
N GLY A 197 2.10 6.14 -15.39
CA GLY A 197 3.22 7.10 -15.29
C GLY A 197 4.33 7.02 -16.34
N TYR A 198 4.24 6.18 -17.38
CA TYR A 198 5.25 6.16 -18.44
C TYR A 198 5.00 7.27 -19.48
N LEU A 199 6.06 7.97 -19.88
CA LEU A 199 6.07 8.90 -20.99
C LEU A 199 6.45 8.18 -22.28
N TYR A 200 5.80 8.55 -23.38
CA TYR A 200 6.14 8.14 -24.74
C TYR A 200 6.55 9.36 -25.57
N TYR A 201 7.54 9.18 -26.43
CA TYR A 201 8.07 10.21 -27.34
C TYR A 201 8.85 9.54 -28.48
N LYS A 202 9.18 10.33 -29.49
CA LYS A 202 9.84 9.91 -30.73
C LYS A 202 11.29 10.40 -30.78
N LEU A 203 12.17 9.67 -31.47
CA LEU A 203 13.47 10.21 -31.87
C LEU A 203 13.32 11.06 -33.13
N GLY A 204 13.85 12.28 -33.09
CA GLY A 204 14.08 13.11 -34.28
C GLY A 204 15.57 13.18 -34.62
N SER A 205 16.03 14.32 -35.11
CA SER A 205 17.46 14.52 -35.42
C SER A 205 18.27 14.76 -34.15
N GLY A 206 19.54 14.34 -34.13
CA GLY A 206 20.31 14.39 -32.90
C GLY A 206 21.81 14.10 -33.02
N VAL A 207 22.44 13.98 -31.85
CA VAL A 207 23.84 13.63 -31.66
C VAL A 207 23.94 12.55 -30.58
N LEU A 208 24.72 11.51 -30.86
CA LEU A 208 25.15 10.46 -29.95
C LEU A 208 26.66 10.62 -29.68
N ARG A 209 27.05 10.55 -28.41
CA ARG A 209 28.44 10.54 -27.93
C ARG A 209 28.75 9.21 -27.27
N LEU A 210 29.91 8.66 -27.61
CA LEU A 210 30.44 7.40 -27.10
C LEU A 210 31.81 7.64 -26.48
N ASP A 211 32.15 6.89 -25.42
CA ASP A 211 33.53 6.75 -24.95
C ASP A 211 34.34 5.93 -25.97
N ALA A 212 35.46 6.46 -26.46
CA ALA A 212 36.20 5.83 -27.56
C ALA A 212 36.96 4.55 -27.16
N LYS A 213 37.10 4.28 -25.85
CA LYS A 213 37.86 3.15 -25.31
C LYS A 213 36.98 1.94 -24.99
N THR A 214 35.79 2.20 -24.44
CA THR A 214 34.81 1.19 -24.00
C THR A 214 33.64 1.03 -24.98
N LEU A 215 33.48 1.97 -25.92
CA LEU A 215 32.32 2.10 -26.80
C LEU A 215 30.99 2.28 -26.04
N MET A 216 31.02 2.60 -24.75
CA MET A 216 29.81 2.91 -23.99
C MET A 216 29.24 4.28 -24.42
N PRO A 217 27.94 4.39 -24.69
CA PRO A 217 27.23 5.66 -24.77
C PRO A 217 27.45 6.53 -23.54
N ILE A 218 27.70 7.82 -23.77
CA ILE A 218 27.82 8.86 -22.73
C ILE A 218 26.58 9.76 -22.74
N GLU A 219 26.15 10.19 -23.93
CA GLU A 219 25.05 11.13 -24.10
C GLU A 219 24.41 10.99 -25.49
N LEU A 220 23.09 10.84 -25.53
CA LEU A 220 22.27 10.99 -26.73
C LEU A 220 21.34 12.18 -26.52
N THR A 221 21.41 13.17 -27.41
CA THR A 221 20.43 14.27 -27.48
C THR A 221 19.70 14.24 -28.81
N SER A 222 18.37 14.21 -28.77
CA SER A 222 17.49 14.19 -29.94
C SER A 222 16.42 15.27 -29.83
N THR A 223 16.16 15.97 -30.94
CA THR A 223 15.07 16.94 -31.07
C THR A 223 14.07 16.43 -32.11
N PHE A 224 12.84 16.17 -31.66
CA PHE A 224 11.70 15.87 -32.52
C PHE A 224 10.74 17.07 -32.57
N ARG A 225 10.34 17.48 -33.77
CA ARG A 225 9.34 18.55 -33.98
C ARG A 225 8.05 17.93 -34.52
N ASP A 226 6.95 18.31 -33.90
CA ASP A 226 5.60 17.91 -34.26
C ASP A 226 4.85 19.12 -34.84
N ASP A 227 4.86 19.25 -36.17
CA ASP A 227 4.31 20.42 -36.87
C ASP A 227 2.78 20.51 -36.82
N GLU A 228 2.08 19.39 -36.64
CA GLU A 228 0.62 19.38 -36.44
C GLU A 228 0.22 20.01 -35.09
N ARG A 229 1.12 20.00 -34.11
CA ARG A 229 0.87 20.46 -32.73
C ARG A 229 1.72 21.67 -32.32
N ASP A 230 2.50 22.24 -33.25
CA ASP A 230 3.52 23.29 -33.07
C ASP A 230 4.39 23.06 -31.81
N LYS A 231 4.88 21.82 -31.69
CA LYS A 231 5.51 21.30 -30.47
C LYS A 231 6.91 20.77 -30.73
N GLU A 232 7.88 21.29 -29.99
CA GLU A 232 9.25 20.77 -29.96
C GLU A 232 9.42 19.87 -28.72
N THR A 233 9.96 18.66 -28.93
CA THR A 233 10.35 17.73 -27.86
C THR A 233 11.84 17.49 -27.96
N ILE A 234 12.60 17.96 -26.97
CA ILE A 234 14.02 17.66 -26.82
C ILE A 234 14.14 16.56 -25.77
N VAL A 235 14.88 15.49 -26.07
CA VAL A 235 15.21 14.45 -25.10
C VAL A 235 16.72 14.23 -25.06
N THR A 236 17.25 14.23 -23.85
CA THR A 236 18.66 13.95 -23.55
C THR A 236 18.73 12.77 -22.59
N GLU A 237 19.36 11.69 -23.05
CA GLU A 237 19.69 10.49 -22.29
C GLU A 237 21.20 10.50 -22.01
N LYS A 238 21.61 10.66 -20.75
CA LYS A 238 23.01 10.62 -20.32
C LYS A 238 23.27 9.37 -19.53
N LEU A 239 24.44 8.79 -19.73
CA LEU A 239 24.84 7.52 -19.13
C LEU A 239 26.24 7.64 -18.56
N SER A 240 26.45 7.01 -17.42
CA SER A 240 27.57 7.28 -16.54
C SER A 240 27.86 6.11 -15.61
N GLU A 241 28.98 6.20 -14.90
CA GLU A 241 29.50 5.12 -14.05
C GLU A 241 29.68 3.80 -14.85
N PRO A 242 30.57 3.77 -15.86
CA PRO A 242 30.83 2.57 -16.65
C PRO A 242 31.36 1.45 -15.77
N HIS A 243 30.66 0.32 -15.77
CA HIS A 243 31.06 -0.90 -15.08
C HIS A 243 31.40 -1.99 -16.11
N GLN A 244 32.60 -2.52 -16.00
CA GLN A 244 33.13 -3.55 -16.87
C GLN A 244 32.68 -4.93 -16.35
N ILE A 245 31.93 -5.70 -17.15
CA ILE A 245 31.43 -7.02 -16.76
C ILE A 245 32.46 -8.11 -17.07
N ASP A 246 33.04 -8.07 -18.26
CA ASP A 246 34.12 -8.96 -18.70
C ASP A 246 35.12 -8.18 -19.59
N ALA A 247 36.02 -8.87 -20.30
CA ALA A 247 37.04 -8.21 -21.10
C ALA A 247 36.48 -7.30 -22.22
N ASP A 248 35.28 -7.58 -22.70
CA ASP A 248 34.70 -7.00 -23.92
C ASP A 248 33.39 -6.22 -23.64
N HIS A 249 32.67 -6.51 -22.56
CA HIS A 249 31.34 -5.94 -22.27
C HIS A 249 31.31 -4.93 -21.11
N VAL A 250 30.56 -3.83 -21.32
CA VAL A 250 30.39 -2.70 -20.40
C VAL A 250 28.91 -2.33 -20.22
N VAL A 251 28.55 -1.83 -19.04
CA VAL A 251 27.21 -1.31 -18.73
C VAL A 251 27.28 0.00 -17.94
N PRO A 252 26.32 0.94 -18.09
CA PRO A 252 26.23 2.13 -17.24
C PRO A 252 25.53 1.81 -15.92
N LEU A 253 26.10 2.20 -14.78
CA LEU A 253 25.41 2.08 -13.48
C LEU A 253 24.48 3.27 -13.17
N HIS A 254 24.55 4.38 -13.91
CA HIS A 254 23.66 5.53 -13.71
C HIS A 254 23.23 6.19 -15.02
N VAL A 255 21.93 6.45 -15.16
CA VAL A 255 21.26 7.03 -16.34
C VAL A 255 20.36 8.20 -15.94
N GLU A 256 20.62 9.39 -16.50
CA GLU A 256 19.74 10.56 -16.41
C GLU A 256 18.98 10.71 -17.74
N ALA A 257 17.64 10.71 -17.71
CA ALA A 257 16.81 10.94 -18.89
C ALA A 257 15.95 12.20 -18.73
N ILE A 258 16.32 13.28 -19.43
CA ILE A 258 15.63 14.57 -19.43
C ILE A 258 14.78 14.69 -20.70
N ARG A 259 13.51 15.05 -20.56
CA ARG A 259 12.59 15.41 -21.65
C ARG A 259 12.08 16.82 -21.43
N GLN A 260 12.37 17.72 -22.36
CA GLN A 260 11.88 19.10 -22.39
C GLN A 260 10.86 19.25 -23.52
N GLU A 261 9.69 19.79 -23.22
CA GLU A 261 8.66 20.08 -24.20
C GLU A 261 8.37 21.58 -24.27
N ARG A 262 8.47 22.13 -25.48
CA ARG A 262 8.08 23.51 -25.80
C ARG A 262 6.84 23.49 -26.68
N GLU A 263 5.81 24.21 -26.26
CA GLU A 263 4.57 24.39 -27.02
C GLU A 263 4.45 25.88 -27.37
N SER A 264 4.42 26.18 -28.66
CA SER A 264 3.99 27.48 -29.16
C SER A 264 2.48 27.42 -29.41
N LYS A 265 1.75 28.45 -28.98
CA LYS A 265 0.36 28.62 -29.38
C LYS A 265 0.12 30.05 -29.82
N ASN A 266 -0.23 30.22 -31.10
CA ASN A 266 -0.39 31.52 -31.74
C ASN A 266 0.86 32.42 -31.55
N GLY A 267 2.06 31.84 -31.66
CA GLY A 267 3.34 32.56 -31.51
C GLY A 267 3.69 32.98 -30.09
N HIS A 268 2.93 32.53 -29.08
CA HIS A 268 3.24 32.75 -27.66
C HIS A 268 3.78 31.44 -27.06
N LEU A 269 4.89 31.53 -26.33
CA LEU A 269 5.45 30.41 -25.58
C LEU A 269 4.55 30.10 -24.37
N LYS A 270 4.24 28.83 -24.18
CA LYS A 270 3.82 28.28 -22.88
C LYS A 270 5.03 28.13 -21.95
N GLU A 271 4.77 27.78 -20.69
CA GLU A 271 5.83 27.34 -19.76
C GLU A 271 6.47 26.03 -20.27
N ASP A 272 7.81 26.01 -20.41
CA ASP A 272 8.58 24.83 -20.82
C ASP A 272 8.34 23.67 -19.82
N THR A 273 7.74 22.58 -20.28
CA THR A 273 7.46 21.42 -19.42
C THR A 273 8.63 20.45 -19.45
N THR A 274 9.38 20.40 -18.34
CA THR A 274 10.51 19.48 -18.16
C THR A 274 10.10 18.27 -17.33
N SER A 275 10.45 17.07 -17.79
CA SER A 275 10.38 15.81 -17.05
C SER A 275 11.81 15.25 -16.94
N ARG A 276 12.21 14.77 -15.75
CA ARG A 276 13.48 14.06 -15.54
C ARG A 276 13.20 12.72 -14.89
N PHE A 277 13.87 11.69 -15.39
CA PHE A 277 14.10 10.42 -14.71
C PHE A 277 15.58 10.29 -14.37
N ASP A 278 15.85 9.56 -13.30
CA ASP A 278 17.14 9.50 -12.62
C ASP A 278 17.29 8.08 -12.10
N TRP A 279 18.03 7.23 -12.80
CA TRP A 279 18.02 5.78 -12.53
C TRP A 279 19.41 5.26 -12.29
N ALA A 280 19.58 4.65 -11.13
CA ALA A 280 20.71 3.81 -10.84
C ALA A 280 20.38 2.34 -11.14
N PHE A 281 21.41 1.64 -11.58
CA PHE A 281 21.42 0.22 -11.90
C PHE A 281 22.48 -0.47 -11.05
N ARG A 282 22.38 -1.80 -10.96
CA ARG A 282 23.34 -2.67 -10.28
C ARG A 282 23.70 -3.82 -11.20
N VAL A 283 24.99 -4.18 -11.18
CA VAL A 283 25.45 -5.46 -11.70
C VAL A 283 25.51 -6.47 -10.57
N TYR A 284 24.88 -7.62 -10.82
CA TYR A 284 24.94 -8.83 -10.01
C TYR A 284 25.71 -9.88 -10.81
N GLU A 285 26.77 -10.47 -10.24
CA GLU A 285 27.52 -11.56 -10.88
C GLU A 285 26.59 -12.72 -11.34
N PRO A 286 26.75 -13.31 -12.53
CA PRO A 286 27.85 -13.14 -13.50
C PRO A 286 27.58 -12.07 -14.58
N GLY A 287 27.04 -10.91 -14.21
CA GLY A 287 26.86 -9.76 -15.11
C GLY A 287 25.40 -9.33 -15.37
N LEU A 288 24.44 -9.80 -14.57
CA LEU A 288 23.05 -9.38 -14.68
C LEU A 288 22.92 -7.90 -14.29
N TRP A 289 22.67 -7.05 -15.28
CA TRP A 289 22.36 -5.63 -15.10
C TRP A 289 20.85 -5.43 -14.89
N LEU A 290 20.49 -4.87 -13.73
CA LEU A 290 19.11 -4.55 -13.36
C LEU A 290 19.01 -3.17 -12.75
N PHE A 291 17.81 -2.59 -12.76
CA PHE A 291 17.46 -1.42 -11.96
C PHE A 291 17.85 -1.64 -10.48
N ASP A 292 18.38 -0.61 -9.84
CA ASP A 292 18.72 -0.61 -8.41
C ASP A 292 17.75 0.29 -7.67
N ALA A 293 17.75 1.58 -8.00
CA ALA A 293 16.88 2.59 -7.40
C ALA A 293 16.72 3.86 -8.25
N GLU A 294 15.62 4.58 -8.03
CA GLU A 294 15.37 5.94 -8.52
C GLU A 294 15.49 6.92 -7.35
N PRO A 295 16.46 7.84 -7.34
CA PRO A 295 16.52 8.92 -6.36
C PRO A 295 15.28 9.82 -6.39
N THR A 296 14.75 10.19 -5.23
CA THR A 296 13.76 11.27 -5.15
C THR A 296 14.40 12.62 -5.48
N ALA A 297 13.60 13.60 -5.91
CA ALA A 297 14.08 14.92 -6.39
C ALA A 297 14.85 15.78 -5.37
N ALA A 298 14.96 15.35 -4.10
CA ALA A 298 15.80 15.96 -3.07
C ALA A 298 17.20 15.31 -2.94
N GLY A 299 17.46 14.19 -3.63
CA GLY A 299 18.70 13.43 -3.52
C GLY A 299 18.89 12.74 -2.16
N THR A 300 17.85 12.64 -1.32
CA THR A 300 17.96 12.07 0.03
C THR A 300 17.22 10.74 0.20
N ALA A 301 15.97 10.60 -0.25
CA ALA A 301 15.22 9.33 -0.17
C ALA A 301 15.25 8.56 -1.50
N ILE A 302 15.13 7.23 -1.43
CA ILE A 302 14.88 6.35 -2.58
C ILE A 302 13.38 6.34 -2.90
N GLY A 303 13.04 6.44 -4.18
CA GLY A 303 11.65 6.44 -4.67
C GLY A 303 11.17 5.05 -5.07
N TYR A 304 11.70 4.50 -6.14
CA TYR A 304 11.46 3.10 -6.54
C TYR A 304 12.76 2.32 -6.38
N HIS A 305 12.72 1.03 -6.07
CA HIS A 305 13.92 0.19 -6.02
C HIS A 305 13.65 -1.30 -6.23
N LEU A 306 14.72 -2.08 -6.45
CA LEU A 306 14.69 -3.54 -6.39
C LEU A 306 15.27 -4.08 -5.08
N GLU A 307 14.67 -5.17 -4.61
CA GLU A 307 15.13 -5.99 -3.50
C GLU A 307 15.08 -7.48 -3.87
N ASN A 308 15.65 -8.34 -3.03
CA ASN A 308 15.51 -9.80 -3.15
C ASN A 308 15.89 -10.33 -4.55
N VAL A 309 16.90 -9.71 -5.19
CA VAL A 309 17.44 -10.16 -6.48
C VAL A 309 18.19 -11.46 -6.25
N VAL A 310 17.71 -12.52 -6.88
CA VAL A 310 18.22 -13.89 -6.74
C VAL A 310 18.41 -14.47 -8.13
N ILE A 311 19.64 -14.93 -8.42
CA ILE A 311 20.05 -15.51 -9.72
C ILE A 311 20.07 -17.03 -9.59
N ASP A 312 19.32 -17.69 -10.47
CA ASP A 312 18.88 -19.08 -10.34
C ASP A 312 18.29 -19.41 -8.96
N TYR A 313 17.99 -20.68 -8.68
CA TYR A 313 17.48 -21.12 -7.38
C TYR A 313 18.61 -21.36 -6.37
N SER A 314 19.63 -20.48 -6.38
CA SER A 314 20.73 -20.48 -5.42
C SER A 314 20.46 -19.48 -4.29
N GLU A 315 20.84 -19.82 -3.04
CA GLU A 315 20.47 -19.03 -1.86
C GLU A 315 21.47 -17.90 -1.54
N GLU A 316 22.66 -17.89 -2.15
CA GLU A 316 23.71 -16.91 -1.84
C GLU A 316 23.70 -15.71 -2.82
N PRO A 317 23.50 -14.48 -2.33
CA PRO A 317 23.53 -13.28 -3.17
C PRO A 317 24.96 -12.93 -3.60
N VAL A 318 25.20 -13.01 -4.91
CA VAL A 318 26.53 -12.82 -5.52
C VAL A 318 26.94 -11.33 -5.56
N LEU A 319 28.25 -11.05 -5.75
CA LEU A 319 28.87 -9.72 -5.60
C LEU A 319 28.15 -8.59 -6.35
N GLN A 320 28.13 -7.41 -5.72
CA GLN A 320 27.15 -6.36 -5.99
C GLN A 320 27.79 -5.00 -6.29
N ALA A 321 27.87 -4.63 -7.58
CA ALA A 321 28.35 -3.32 -8.01
C ALA A 321 27.18 -2.36 -8.23
N SER A 322 26.86 -1.58 -7.19
CA SER A 322 25.81 -0.55 -7.18
C SER A 322 26.37 0.82 -7.60
N SER A 323 25.52 1.67 -8.17
CA SER A 323 25.85 3.07 -8.47
C SER A 323 26.38 3.84 -7.24
N SER A 324 27.36 4.71 -7.44
CA SER A 324 27.91 5.52 -6.34
C SER A 324 26.89 6.53 -5.80
N VAL A 325 25.95 6.96 -6.67
CA VAL A 325 24.79 7.79 -6.30
C VAL A 325 23.93 7.07 -5.26
N VAL A 326 23.54 5.82 -5.51
CA VAL A 326 22.69 5.04 -4.59
C VAL A 326 23.44 4.64 -3.32
N ALA A 327 24.73 4.29 -3.41
CA ALA A 327 25.54 4.03 -2.22
C ALA A 327 25.57 5.26 -1.29
N SER A 328 25.78 6.46 -1.86
CA SER A 328 25.77 7.72 -1.12
C SER A 328 24.39 8.03 -0.53
N ILE A 329 23.32 7.80 -1.29
CA ILE A 329 21.93 7.99 -0.84
C ILE A 329 21.57 7.03 0.30
N ARG A 330 21.97 5.75 0.27
CA ARG A 330 21.68 4.80 1.36
C ARG A 330 22.39 5.17 2.65
N GLU A 331 23.65 5.61 2.58
CA GLU A 331 24.36 6.10 3.77
C GLU A 331 23.77 7.43 4.28
N LEU A 332 23.36 8.35 3.39
CA LEU A 332 22.64 9.57 3.76
C LEU A 332 21.27 9.30 4.39
N ASN A 333 20.51 8.31 3.91
CA ASN A 333 19.28 7.85 4.54
C ASN A 333 19.57 7.34 5.95
N LYS A 334 20.54 6.45 6.12
CA LYS A 334 20.92 5.88 7.41
C LYS A 334 21.34 6.96 8.42
N GLN A 335 22.10 7.97 7.98
CA GLN A 335 22.46 9.13 8.79
C GLN A 335 21.23 10.00 9.12
N THR A 336 20.33 10.20 8.16
CA THR A 336 19.07 10.93 8.33
C THR A 336 18.13 10.23 9.32
N SER A 337 17.95 8.91 9.21
CA SER A 337 17.17 8.09 10.14
C SER A 337 17.72 8.21 11.55
N ALA A 338 19.03 8.04 11.75
CA ALA A 338 19.64 8.18 13.08
C ALA A 338 19.43 9.58 13.70
N VAL A 339 19.34 10.64 12.89
CA VAL A 339 18.98 11.99 13.35
C VAL A 339 17.49 12.11 13.66
N VAL A 340 16.60 11.51 12.86
CA VAL A 340 15.15 11.47 13.12
C VAL A 340 14.84 10.68 14.39
N ASP A 341 15.52 9.55 14.62
CA ASP A 341 15.37 8.73 15.83
C ASP A 341 15.81 9.52 17.08
N GLN A 342 16.96 10.20 17.01
CA GLN A 342 17.44 11.11 18.07
C GLN A 342 16.46 12.26 18.33
N TYR A 343 15.90 12.84 17.27
CA TYR A 343 14.89 13.90 17.36
C TYR A 343 13.60 13.42 18.03
N VAL A 344 13.06 12.28 17.60
CA VAL A 344 11.81 11.73 18.13
C VAL A 344 11.96 11.31 19.60
N GLU A 345 13.06 10.63 19.96
CA GLU A 345 13.28 10.17 21.33
C GLU A 345 13.49 11.33 22.32
N ALA A 346 14.26 12.36 21.93
CA ALA A 346 14.47 13.56 22.76
C ALA A 346 13.19 14.38 23.02
N ASN A 347 12.17 14.19 22.18
CA ASN A 347 10.88 14.88 22.21
C ASN A 347 9.70 13.92 22.54
N ARG A 348 9.99 12.68 22.96
CA ARG A 348 9.02 11.59 23.19
C ARG A 348 7.81 12.05 24.02
N ALA A 349 8.06 12.74 25.13
CA ALA A 349 7.05 13.21 26.10
C ALA A 349 5.86 13.98 25.50
N TRP A 350 6.04 14.64 24.34
CA TRP A 350 4.98 15.42 23.68
C TRP A 350 4.64 14.95 22.25
N LEU A 351 5.54 14.22 21.60
CA LEU A 351 5.31 13.58 20.30
C LEU A 351 4.55 12.26 20.42
N LEU A 352 4.86 11.47 21.47
CA LEU A 352 4.37 10.11 21.71
C LEU A 352 3.95 9.96 23.19
N PRO A 353 3.02 10.79 23.69
CA PRO A 353 2.68 10.87 25.11
C PRO A 353 2.08 9.55 25.64
N ASP A 354 2.57 9.03 26.76
CA ASP A 354 2.08 7.77 27.32
C ASP A 354 0.58 7.83 27.72
N LEU A 355 -0.18 6.84 27.26
CA LEU A 355 -1.59 6.70 27.59
C LEU A 355 -1.81 5.94 28.91
N GLN A 356 -0.83 5.17 29.42
CA GLN A 356 -0.96 4.48 30.71
C GLN A 356 -0.96 5.46 31.88
N GLN A 357 -0.09 6.47 31.88
CA GLN A 357 -0.11 7.62 32.81
C GLN A 357 -1.42 8.42 32.81
N ARG A 358 -2.31 8.20 31.84
CA ARG A 358 -3.61 8.86 31.74
C ARG A 358 -4.76 8.01 32.27
N THR A 359 -4.54 6.72 32.54
CA THR A 359 -5.57 5.85 33.11
C THR A 359 -6.05 6.35 34.48
N GLY A 360 -7.38 6.41 34.68
CA GLY A 360 -7.97 6.98 35.88
C GLY A 360 -7.94 8.51 35.99
N LEU A 361 -7.60 9.24 34.92
CA LEU A 361 -7.67 10.70 34.90
C LEU A 361 -9.00 11.20 34.33
N ILE A 362 -9.56 12.22 35.00
CA ILE A 362 -10.67 13.02 34.50
C ILE A 362 -10.23 14.48 34.42
N TYR A 363 -10.53 15.13 33.30
CA TYR A 363 -10.33 16.57 33.15
C TYR A 363 -11.50 17.24 32.41
N ASP A 364 -11.75 18.50 32.75
CA ASP A 364 -12.67 19.37 32.03
C ASP A 364 -11.91 20.26 31.07
N TYR A 365 -12.28 20.21 29.79
CA TYR A 365 -11.97 21.23 28.81
C TYR A 365 -13.10 22.28 28.79
N THR A 366 -12.76 23.55 29.00
CA THR A 366 -13.70 24.66 28.94
C THR A 366 -13.32 25.66 27.85
N GLN A 367 -14.29 26.13 27.08
CA GLN A 367 -14.13 27.23 26.13
C GLN A 367 -14.92 28.47 26.61
N GLU A 368 -14.58 29.64 26.09
CA GLU A 368 -15.37 30.87 26.24
C GLU A 368 -16.85 30.68 25.86
N GLU A 369 -17.69 31.62 26.31
CA GLU A 369 -19.17 31.54 26.21
C GLU A 369 -19.84 30.37 26.99
N GLY A 370 -19.05 29.51 27.66
CA GLY A 370 -19.55 28.53 28.63
C GLY A 370 -19.66 27.10 28.13
N TYR A 371 -19.03 26.75 27.01
CA TYR A 371 -18.91 25.36 26.58
C TYR A 371 -18.00 24.56 27.54
N ARG A 372 -18.37 23.30 27.82
CA ARG A 372 -17.59 22.36 28.63
C ARG A 372 -17.66 20.97 28.02
N GLU A 373 -16.50 20.40 27.68
CA GLU A 373 -16.31 18.99 27.38
C GLU A 373 -15.56 18.33 28.55
N ARG A 374 -16.01 17.18 29.03
CA ARG A 374 -15.28 16.37 30.03
C ARG A 374 -14.62 15.20 29.31
N VAL A 375 -13.36 14.96 29.60
CA VAL A 375 -12.59 13.80 29.10
C VAL A 375 -12.29 12.88 30.29
N ILE A 376 -12.61 11.60 30.13
CA ILE A 376 -12.52 10.56 31.16
C ILE A 376 -11.72 9.40 30.58
N PHE A 377 -10.57 9.10 31.17
CA PHE A 377 -9.79 7.90 30.90
C PHE A 377 -10.02 6.91 32.04
N ASP A 378 -10.52 5.70 31.77
CA ASP A 378 -10.66 4.67 32.81
C ASP A 378 -9.38 3.84 33.02
N SER A 379 -9.43 2.91 33.98
CA SER A 379 -8.33 1.98 34.29
C SER A 379 -8.19 0.82 33.29
N ALA A 380 -9.12 0.67 32.34
CA ALA A 380 -9.08 -0.34 31.28
C ALA A 380 -8.57 0.23 29.95
N GLY A 381 -8.28 1.54 29.86
CA GLY A 381 -7.80 2.22 28.66
C GLY A 381 -8.91 2.74 27.73
N ASN A 382 -10.16 2.78 28.19
CA ASN A 382 -11.25 3.44 27.45
C ASN A 382 -11.22 4.95 27.72
N VAL A 383 -11.56 5.75 26.70
CA VAL A 383 -11.58 7.22 26.74
C VAL A 383 -12.97 7.73 26.37
N LEU A 384 -13.73 8.26 27.31
CA LEU A 384 -15.01 8.94 27.05
C LEU A 384 -14.80 10.45 26.97
N VAL A 385 -15.33 11.06 25.91
CA VAL A 385 -15.58 12.51 25.82
C VAL A 385 -17.08 12.76 25.98
N GLN A 386 -17.44 13.68 26.87
CA GLN A 386 -18.83 14.07 27.16
C GLN A 386 -19.01 15.59 27.01
N LEU A 387 -19.96 16.02 26.18
CA LEU A 387 -20.38 17.42 26.15
C LEU A 387 -21.25 17.72 27.37
N ALA A 388 -20.69 18.42 28.36
CA ALA A 388 -21.32 18.75 29.62
C ALA A 388 -22.07 20.09 29.60
N ARG A 389 -21.71 21.02 28.69
CA ARG A 389 -22.46 22.28 28.46
C ARG A 389 -22.21 22.85 27.06
N ASP A 390 -23.23 23.49 26.49
CA ASP A 390 -23.15 24.27 25.25
C ASP A 390 -23.93 25.62 25.35
N ARG A 391 -23.82 26.46 24.30
CA ARG A 391 -24.39 27.81 24.22
C ARG A 391 -25.93 27.89 24.14
N GLN A 392 -26.64 26.78 23.95
CA GLN A 392 -28.11 26.71 23.79
C GLN A 392 -28.85 26.22 25.04
N SER A 393 -28.14 25.95 26.15
CA SER A 393 -28.66 25.27 27.36
C SER A 393 -29.93 25.86 27.99
N ASP A 394 -30.23 27.13 27.75
CA ASP A 394 -31.30 27.86 28.43
C ASP A 394 -32.70 27.60 27.85
N LYS A 395 -32.84 26.78 26.79
CA LYS A 395 -34.13 26.48 26.14
C LYS A 395 -34.43 25.00 25.90
N THR A 396 -33.43 24.13 25.97
CA THR A 396 -33.60 22.67 25.89
C THR A 396 -32.57 22.01 26.81
N PRO A 397 -32.95 21.02 27.64
CA PRO A 397 -31.98 20.20 28.34
C PRO A 397 -31.07 19.51 27.31
N LEU A 398 -29.77 19.75 27.38
CA LEU A 398 -28.80 19.03 26.57
C LEU A 398 -28.69 17.60 27.11
N THR A 399 -29.34 16.64 26.46
CA THR A 399 -29.00 15.23 26.70
C THR A 399 -27.59 15.03 26.13
N GLY A 400 -26.63 14.90 27.05
CA GLY A 400 -25.21 15.13 26.74
C GLY A 400 -24.70 14.27 25.58
N LYS A 401 -23.99 14.90 24.63
CA LYS A 401 -23.33 14.16 23.54
C LYS A 401 -22.17 13.35 24.11
N LEU A 402 -22.05 12.11 23.69
CA LEU A 402 -21.09 11.14 24.18
C LEU A 402 -20.31 10.54 23.00
N ASN A 403 -19.00 10.39 23.17
CA ASN A 403 -18.14 9.70 22.24
C ASN A 403 -17.05 8.97 23.02
N MET A 404 -17.08 7.65 22.97
CA MET A 404 -16.15 6.77 23.67
C MET A 404 -15.25 6.04 22.68
N LEU A 405 -13.96 6.07 22.95
CA LEU A 405 -12.97 5.18 22.34
C LEU A 405 -12.72 4.04 23.31
N THR A 406 -12.71 2.79 22.83
CA THR A 406 -12.41 1.62 23.67
C THR A 406 -10.97 1.16 23.50
N ALA A 407 -10.45 0.50 24.55
CA ALA A 407 -9.18 -0.23 24.45
C ALA A 407 -9.20 -1.35 23.41
N ASP A 408 -10.39 -1.89 23.08
CA ASP A 408 -10.62 -2.86 22.00
C ASP A 408 -10.75 -2.24 20.59
N GLY A 409 -10.44 -0.95 20.43
CA GLY A 409 -10.30 -0.31 19.11
C GLY A 409 -11.62 0.05 18.43
N ARG A 410 -12.71 0.23 19.19
CA ARG A 410 -14.02 0.71 18.70
C ARG A 410 -14.24 2.17 19.09
N GLU A 411 -14.92 2.91 18.23
CA GLU A 411 -15.53 4.20 18.53
C GLU A 411 -17.04 4.03 18.69
N ALA A 412 -17.60 4.61 19.76
CA ALA A 412 -19.01 4.54 20.09
C ALA A 412 -19.55 5.96 20.36
N ASN A 413 -20.49 6.44 19.55
CA ASN A 413 -21.04 7.80 19.65
C ASN A 413 -22.58 7.83 19.77
N GLY A 414 -23.11 8.79 20.52
CA GLY A 414 -24.56 8.95 20.70
C GLY A 414 -24.95 10.03 21.71
N MET A 415 -26.23 10.12 22.03
CA MET A 415 -26.79 11.00 23.07
C MET A 415 -26.85 10.28 24.43
N ALA A 416 -26.95 11.02 25.53
CA ALA A 416 -27.03 10.45 26.87
C ALA A 416 -28.32 9.66 27.13
N ASP A 417 -29.42 10.00 26.46
CA ASP A 417 -30.75 9.39 26.61
C ASP A 417 -31.05 8.28 25.59
N GLU A 418 -30.20 8.09 24.58
CA GLU A 418 -30.35 7.02 23.59
C GLU A 418 -30.00 5.64 24.18
N PRO A 419 -30.82 4.59 23.96
CA PRO A 419 -30.57 3.24 24.50
C PRO A 419 -29.49 2.45 23.76
N PHE A 420 -29.04 2.94 22.59
CA PHE A 420 -28.02 2.36 21.74
C PHE A 420 -27.06 3.46 21.28
N VAL A 421 -25.87 3.09 20.82
CA VAL A 421 -24.84 4.02 20.33
C VAL A 421 -24.37 3.61 18.94
N ALA A 422 -24.03 4.57 18.09
CA ALA A 422 -23.44 4.28 16.79
C ALA A 422 -22.01 3.73 16.97
N VAL A 423 -21.74 2.55 16.41
CA VAL A 423 -20.46 1.83 16.57
C VAL A 423 -19.64 1.84 15.27
N ARG A 424 -18.33 2.07 15.38
CA ARG A 424 -17.35 2.07 14.28
C ARG A 424 -16.03 1.47 14.74
N SER A 425 -15.21 0.97 13.82
CA SER A 425 -13.80 0.69 14.11
C SER A 425 -13.02 2.01 14.21
N PHE A 426 -12.16 2.14 15.21
CA PHE A 426 -11.37 3.35 15.44
C PHE A 426 -9.96 3.21 14.86
N SER A 427 -9.58 4.12 13.97
CA SER A 427 -8.27 4.14 13.29
C SER A 427 -7.47 5.44 13.49
N ASP A 428 -8.09 6.50 14.02
CA ASP A 428 -7.50 7.84 14.07
C ASP A 428 -6.71 8.11 15.36
N ARG A 429 -5.49 7.55 15.47
CA ARG A 429 -4.57 7.86 16.59
C ARG A 429 -4.47 9.37 16.87
N ASN A 430 -4.46 10.21 15.83
CA ASN A 430 -4.37 11.66 15.97
C ASN A 430 -5.48 12.24 16.89
N THR A 431 -6.64 11.59 17.01
CA THR A 431 -7.71 11.98 17.95
C THR A 431 -7.45 11.52 19.38
N LEU A 432 -6.82 10.35 19.61
CA LEU A 432 -6.32 10.00 20.94
C LEU A 432 -5.24 10.98 21.39
N ASP A 433 -4.29 11.35 20.52
CA ASP A 433 -3.18 12.25 20.88
C ASP A 433 -3.69 13.65 21.28
N LYS A 434 -4.74 14.17 20.62
CA LYS A 434 -5.41 15.43 20.98
C LYS A 434 -6.08 15.35 22.37
N LEU A 435 -6.74 14.23 22.66
CA LEU A 435 -7.37 13.94 23.95
C LEU A 435 -6.36 13.59 25.05
N ALA A 436 -5.15 13.17 24.70
CA ALA A 436 -4.06 12.94 25.63
C ALA A 436 -3.41 14.27 26.09
N THR A 437 -3.26 15.24 25.19
CA THR A 437 -2.60 16.52 25.50
C THR A 437 -3.57 17.65 25.87
N GLY A 438 -4.87 17.47 25.68
CA GLY A 438 -5.88 18.50 25.89
C GLY A 438 -5.96 19.55 24.78
N TRP A 439 -5.33 19.34 23.62
CA TRP A 439 -5.27 20.32 22.54
C TRP A 439 -5.44 19.71 21.13
N GLY A 440 -6.36 20.27 20.35
CA GLY A 440 -6.65 19.92 18.96
C GLY A 440 -5.58 20.34 17.95
N TRP A 441 -4.39 19.73 18.02
CA TRP A 441 -3.22 20.09 17.20
C TRP A 441 -2.46 18.88 16.66
N GLN A 442 -2.21 18.87 15.34
CA GLN A 442 -1.38 17.85 14.68
C GLN A 442 -0.41 18.49 13.67
N CYS A 443 0.87 18.52 14.05
CA CYS A 443 1.98 19.13 13.31
C CYS A 443 2.81 18.12 12.51
N ALA A 444 3.78 18.63 11.74
CA ALA A 444 4.75 17.85 10.99
C ALA A 444 5.60 16.95 11.91
N SER A 445 6.05 17.45 13.07
CA SER A 445 6.87 16.65 14.01
C SER A 445 6.11 15.45 14.59
N LYS A 446 4.85 15.63 15.00
CA LYS A 446 3.99 14.50 15.43
C LYS A 446 3.76 13.51 14.28
N ARG A 447 3.46 14.01 13.07
CA ARG A 447 3.30 13.14 11.88
C ARG A 447 4.58 12.35 11.56
N LEU A 448 5.76 12.96 11.71
CA LEU A 448 7.06 12.30 11.56
C LEU A 448 7.27 11.20 12.62
N ALA A 449 6.96 11.49 13.89
CA ALA A 449 7.11 10.54 15.00
C ALA A 449 6.24 9.28 14.88
N HIS A 450 5.03 9.39 14.31
CA HIS A 450 4.14 8.24 14.10
C HIS A 450 4.40 7.50 12.77
N ARG A 451 4.86 8.21 11.73
CA ARG A 451 4.99 7.72 10.34
C ARG A 451 6.12 8.43 9.59
N ALA A 452 7.37 8.16 9.96
CA ALA A 452 8.54 8.70 9.26
C ALA A 452 8.59 8.26 7.78
N ASP A 453 8.06 7.07 7.47
CA ASP A 453 7.91 6.49 6.13
C ASP A 453 7.05 7.33 5.17
N ASN A 454 6.20 8.22 5.69
CA ASN A 454 5.42 9.15 4.87
C ASN A 454 6.21 10.39 4.41
N PHE A 455 7.47 10.57 4.83
CA PHE A 455 8.27 11.75 4.52
C PHE A 455 9.64 11.40 3.93
N GLY A 456 9.96 11.99 2.77
CA GLY A 456 11.34 12.19 2.35
C GLY A 456 11.93 13.28 3.22
N VAL A 457 12.88 12.92 4.09
CA VAL A 457 13.58 13.86 4.98
C VAL A 457 14.94 14.21 4.38
N SER A 458 15.38 15.45 4.56
CA SER A 458 16.79 15.82 4.43
C SER A 458 17.26 16.55 5.69
N VAL A 459 18.54 16.38 6.03
CA VAL A 459 19.19 17.00 7.18
C VAL A 459 20.22 18.02 6.69
N GLN A 460 20.20 19.22 7.28
CA GLN A 460 21.17 20.27 7.03
C GLN A 460 21.71 20.80 8.37
N ASP A 461 23.00 20.62 8.65
CA ASP A 461 23.67 21.34 9.73
C ASP A 461 23.87 22.81 9.31
N MET A 462 23.54 23.75 10.21
CA MET A 462 23.64 25.19 9.93
C MET A 462 25.05 25.73 10.24
N THR A 463 25.35 26.92 9.72
CA THR A 463 26.69 27.53 9.80
C THR A 463 27.13 27.93 11.22
N ASP A 464 26.22 27.88 12.20
CA ASP A 464 26.52 28.10 13.62
C ASP A 464 27.01 26.83 14.35
N GLN A 465 26.90 25.65 13.70
CA GLN A 465 27.14 24.31 14.26
C GLN A 465 26.34 24.00 15.55
N LYS A 466 25.24 24.73 15.78
CA LYS A 466 24.34 24.60 16.95
C LYS A 466 22.88 24.42 16.56
N THR A 467 22.54 24.80 15.34
CA THR A 467 21.23 24.60 14.75
C THR A 467 21.35 23.60 13.61
N ARG A 468 20.36 22.72 13.49
CA ARG A 468 20.20 21.75 12.42
C ARG A 468 18.78 21.91 11.87
N LYS A 469 18.59 21.67 10.58
CA LYS A 469 17.29 21.78 9.93
C LYS A 469 16.90 20.44 9.31
N LEU A 470 15.70 19.98 9.64
CA LEU A 470 15.05 18.83 9.02
C LEU A 470 14.06 19.37 7.97
N THR A 471 14.26 19.07 6.69
CA THR A 471 13.31 19.40 5.64
C THR A 471 12.49 18.17 5.29
N LEU A 472 11.20 18.20 5.61
CA LEU A 472 10.25 17.10 5.42
C LEU A 472 9.44 17.35 4.14
N ARG A 473 9.41 16.38 3.24
CA ARG A 473 8.61 16.39 2.02
C ARG A 473 7.70 15.15 1.97
N PRO A 474 6.36 15.29 1.95
CA PRO A 474 5.45 14.16 1.93
C PRO A 474 5.65 13.26 0.70
N VAL A 475 5.74 11.93 0.91
CA VAL A 475 5.90 10.94 -0.16
C VAL A 475 4.54 10.50 -0.73
N ARG A 476 3.52 10.41 0.13
CA ARG A 476 2.13 10.11 -0.25
C ARG A 476 1.19 11.22 0.20
N ASN A 477 0.29 11.61 -0.70
CA ASN A 477 -0.74 12.64 -0.47
C ASN A 477 -0.14 13.98 0.01
N ARG A 478 -0.99 14.96 0.33
CA ARG A 478 -0.56 16.26 0.89
C ARG A 478 -1.13 16.41 2.32
N PRO A 479 -0.41 15.97 3.36
CA PRO A 479 -0.91 15.97 4.73
C PRO A 479 -1.34 17.37 5.17
N THR A 480 -2.42 17.41 5.94
CA THR A 480 -3.00 18.62 6.48
C THR A 480 -2.25 19.10 7.73
N LEU A 481 -2.08 20.41 7.84
CA LEU A 481 -1.78 21.05 9.12
C LEU A 481 -3.11 21.38 9.81
N ASP A 482 -3.37 20.71 10.93
CA ASP A 482 -4.63 20.79 11.66
C ASP A 482 -4.38 21.44 13.04
N ILE A 483 -4.95 22.63 13.26
CA ILE A 483 -4.77 23.42 14.49
C ILE A 483 -6.10 24.06 14.88
N GLY A 484 -6.51 23.90 16.14
CA GLY A 484 -7.66 24.61 16.68
C GLY A 484 -7.80 24.51 18.20
N THR A 485 -8.76 25.24 18.75
CA THR A 485 -9.09 25.22 20.18
C THR A 485 -10.29 24.30 20.45
N MET A 486 -10.23 23.10 19.88
CA MET A 486 -11.25 22.04 19.99
C MET A 486 -10.67 20.76 20.57
N LEU A 487 -11.54 19.93 21.17
CA LEU A 487 -11.28 18.51 21.40
C LEU A 487 -12.19 17.62 20.56
N ARG A 488 -13.52 17.59 20.78
CA ARG A 488 -14.40 16.69 20.00
C ARG A 488 -15.80 17.20 19.61
N PHE A 489 -16.42 18.15 20.31
CA PHE A 489 -17.82 18.55 20.06
C PHE A 489 -18.04 20.02 19.72
N ILE A 490 -17.18 20.93 20.20
CA ILE A 490 -17.19 22.35 19.84
C ILE A 490 -16.63 22.58 18.43
N SER A 491 -17.31 23.40 17.60
CA SER A 491 -17.14 23.38 16.14
C SER A 491 -16.80 24.73 15.48
N TRP A 492 -16.34 25.73 16.25
CA TRP A 492 -16.20 27.11 15.76
C TRP A 492 -14.78 27.70 15.66
N ALA A 493 -13.74 27.03 16.19
CA ALA A 493 -12.37 27.55 16.25
C ALA A 493 -11.32 26.55 15.69
N TYR A 494 -11.27 26.42 14.37
CA TYR A 494 -10.29 25.60 13.64
C TYR A 494 -9.68 26.39 12.49
N LEU A 495 -8.39 26.17 12.22
CA LEU A 495 -7.84 26.34 10.88
C LEU A 495 -8.11 25.01 10.12
N PRO A 496 -9.06 24.95 9.17
CA PRO A 496 -9.40 23.70 8.50
C PRO A 496 -8.22 23.20 7.67
N GLY A 497 -7.85 21.93 7.89
CA GLY A 497 -6.62 21.26 7.45
C GLY A 497 -6.02 21.78 6.14
N LYS A 498 -5.04 22.69 6.25
CA LYS A 498 -4.34 23.23 5.08
C LYS A 498 -3.18 22.32 4.72
N SER A 499 -3.25 21.69 3.55
CA SER A 499 -2.19 20.81 3.03
C SER A 499 -0.85 21.53 2.86
N PHE A 500 0.24 20.84 3.17
CA PHE A 500 1.61 21.28 2.88
C PHE A 500 2.37 20.29 1.98
N GLU A 501 3.41 20.81 1.31
CA GLU A 501 4.28 20.06 0.37
C GLU A 501 5.74 20.04 0.83
N ARG A 502 6.10 20.98 1.72
CA ARG A 502 7.34 20.98 2.49
C ARG A 502 7.05 21.52 3.89
N CYS A 503 7.63 20.91 4.91
CA CYS A 503 7.85 21.54 6.21
C CYS A 503 9.37 21.64 6.44
N GLU A 504 9.85 22.74 7.03
CA GLU A 504 11.22 22.87 7.51
C GLU A 504 11.18 23.06 9.03
N ILE A 505 11.82 22.13 9.75
CA ILE A 505 11.89 22.10 11.21
C ILE A 505 13.31 22.51 11.60
N GLU A 506 13.46 23.64 12.28
CA GLU A 506 14.72 24.02 12.94
C GLU A 506 14.80 23.34 14.30
N ILE A 507 15.92 22.67 14.57
CA ILE A 507 16.18 21.91 15.79
C ILE A 507 17.56 22.28 16.35
N ASN A 508 17.69 22.29 17.68
CA ASN A 508 18.99 22.47 18.33
C ASN A 508 19.84 21.19 18.18
N GLY A 509 21.07 21.32 17.68
CA GLY A 509 21.94 20.19 17.37
C GLY A 509 22.48 19.41 18.59
N GLU A 510 22.43 19.99 19.79
CA GLU A 510 22.84 19.34 21.04
C GLU A 510 21.64 18.76 21.80
N SER A 511 20.57 19.54 21.99
CA SER A 511 19.41 19.14 22.77
C SER A 511 18.33 18.39 21.99
N GLN A 512 18.42 18.39 20.65
CA GLN A 512 17.43 17.89 19.67
C GLN A 512 16.02 18.51 19.79
N LEU A 513 15.86 19.58 20.57
CA LEU A 513 14.58 20.28 20.72
C LEU A 513 14.31 21.16 19.49
N PRO A 514 13.09 21.16 18.93
CA PRO A 514 12.72 22.10 17.88
C PRO A 514 12.64 23.53 18.41
N THR A 515 12.94 24.49 17.56
CA THR A 515 12.75 25.93 17.79
C THR A 515 11.58 26.47 16.97
N GLU A 516 11.53 26.12 15.67
CA GLU A 516 10.49 26.58 14.74
C GLU A 516 10.17 25.52 13.66
N GLU A 517 8.89 25.34 13.34
CA GLU A 517 8.38 24.62 12.17
C GLU A 517 7.80 25.60 11.16
N ASN A 518 8.24 25.53 9.90
CA ASN A 518 7.81 26.40 8.80
C ASN A 518 7.18 25.60 7.65
N TYR A 519 5.94 25.93 7.27
CA TYR A 519 5.10 25.15 6.37
C TYR A 519 4.91 25.81 5.01
N PHE A 520 5.14 25.08 3.92
CA PHE A 520 5.13 25.60 2.56
C PHE A 520 4.24 24.78 1.60
N VAL A 521 3.77 25.48 0.58
CA VAL A 521 3.28 24.95 -0.71
C VAL A 521 4.41 25.20 -1.71
N ASP A 522 4.80 24.23 -2.55
CA ASP A 522 5.99 24.41 -3.39
C ASP A 522 5.79 25.55 -4.42
N GLY A 523 6.92 26.10 -4.89
CA GLY A 523 6.95 27.38 -5.61
C GLY A 523 6.83 28.62 -4.72
N ASN A 524 6.30 28.52 -3.49
CA ASN A 524 6.24 29.67 -2.57
C ASN A 524 7.49 29.79 -1.70
N ALA A 525 8.15 30.95 -1.77
CA ALA A 525 9.34 31.26 -0.99
C ALA A 525 9.06 31.59 0.49
N LYS A 526 7.82 31.94 0.85
CA LYS A 526 7.40 32.22 2.23
C LYS A 526 6.57 31.04 2.77
N PRO A 527 6.71 30.68 4.05
CA PRO A 527 5.81 29.72 4.68
C PRO A 527 4.41 30.34 4.79
N PHE A 528 3.38 29.50 4.69
CA PHE A 528 2.01 29.88 5.01
C PHE A 528 1.67 29.68 6.49
N CYS A 529 2.45 28.89 7.21
CA CYS A 529 2.33 28.77 8.67
C CYS A 529 3.72 28.62 9.30
N THR A 530 3.89 29.23 10.46
CA THR A 530 5.07 29.17 11.30
C THR A 530 4.63 28.85 12.73
N ILE A 531 5.25 27.85 13.36
CA ILE A 531 5.00 27.41 14.74
C ILE A 531 6.31 27.41 15.52
N ARG A 532 6.36 28.05 16.69
CA ARG A 532 7.53 28.08 17.59
C ARG A 532 7.27 27.35 18.90
N PHE A 533 8.37 26.81 19.45
CA PHE A 533 8.40 26.05 20.69
C PHE A 533 9.22 26.79 21.74
N GLU A 534 8.56 27.14 22.83
CA GLU A 534 9.05 28.08 23.84
C GLU A 534 8.85 27.48 25.26
N ASP A 535 9.53 28.04 26.25
CA ASP A 535 9.34 27.73 27.68
C ASP A 535 9.42 26.22 28.04
N TRP A 536 10.42 25.52 27.52
CA TRP A 536 10.61 24.06 27.69
C TRP A 536 10.59 23.57 29.16
N LEU A 537 9.86 22.46 29.37
CA LEU A 537 9.64 21.80 30.65
C LEU A 537 10.37 20.45 30.68
N GLU A 538 11.03 20.17 31.81
CA GLU A 538 11.66 18.86 32.10
C GLU A 538 10.59 17.89 32.62
N THR A 539 10.52 16.68 32.03
CA THR A 539 9.49 15.66 32.33
C THR A 539 10.13 14.31 32.66
N PRO A 540 9.39 13.33 33.22
CA PRO A 540 9.89 11.97 33.41
C PRO A 540 10.31 11.27 32.09
N GLU A 541 9.78 11.71 30.94
CA GLU A 541 9.94 11.08 29.62
C GLU A 541 10.84 11.89 28.67
N GLY A 542 11.68 12.79 29.19
CA GLY A 542 12.45 13.75 28.41
C GLY A 542 11.88 15.16 28.55
N ARG A 543 11.74 15.92 27.46
CA ARG A 543 11.30 17.33 27.51
C ARG A 543 10.08 17.60 26.65
N ALA A 544 9.27 18.56 27.10
CA ALA A 544 8.06 19.00 26.41
C ALA A 544 7.95 20.54 26.41
N PRO A 545 7.37 21.17 25.37
CA PRO A 545 7.27 22.63 25.31
C PRO A 545 6.23 23.12 26.33
N GLY A 546 6.61 24.06 27.20
CA GLY A 546 5.66 24.74 28.09
C GLY A 546 4.82 25.77 27.36
N LYS A 547 5.23 26.18 26.16
CA LYS A 547 4.50 27.12 25.32
C LYS A 547 4.71 26.85 23.83
N ILE A 548 3.65 26.97 23.05
CA ILE A 548 3.67 26.85 21.60
C ILE A 548 2.95 28.07 21.01
N VAL A 549 3.62 28.80 20.12
CA VAL A 549 3.08 30.03 19.48
C VAL A 549 3.05 29.81 17.98
N GLY A 550 2.03 30.29 17.28
CA GLY A 550 2.05 30.21 15.82
C GLY A 550 1.20 31.24 15.10
N ARG A 551 1.47 31.36 13.80
CA ARG A 551 0.79 32.21 12.82
C ARG A 551 0.51 31.39 11.57
N ALA A 552 -0.68 31.48 11.00
CA ALA A 552 -1.07 30.81 9.78
C ALA A 552 -1.87 31.74 8.85
N THR A 553 -1.36 31.97 7.64
CA THR A 553 -2.09 32.67 6.57
C THR A 553 -2.95 31.67 5.80
N TYR A 554 -4.26 31.89 5.77
CA TYR A 554 -5.22 31.00 5.10
C TYR A 554 -6.18 31.79 4.18
N PRO A 555 -6.76 31.14 3.16
CA PRO A 555 -7.72 31.80 2.28
C PRO A 555 -9.07 31.94 2.99
N SER A 556 -9.54 33.17 3.17
CA SER A 556 -10.86 33.51 3.71
C SER A 556 -11.81 33.96 2.59
N ARG A 557 -13.12 33.86 2.82
CA ARG A 557 -14.14 34.29 1.86
C ARG A 557 -14.57 35.73 2.16
N GLY A 558 -14.25 36.63 1.24
CA GLY A 558 -14.77 37.99 1.19
C GLY A 558 -16.23 38.03 0.72
N LYS A 559 -16.60 39.11 0.04
CA LYS A 559 -17.98 39.28 -0.44
C LYS A 559 -18.34 38.23 -1.50
N ARG A 560 -19.57 37.75 -1.42
CA ARG A 560 -20.15 36.92 -2.49
C ARG A 560 -20.58 37.83 -3.64
N ASP A 561 -20.14 37.53 -4.85
CA ASP A 561 -20.62 38.22 -6.04
C ASP A 561 -22.12 37.90 -6.25
N PRO A 562 -23.00 38.90 -6.42
CA PRO A 562 -24.44 38.66 -6.54
C PRO A 562 -24.86 38.08 -7.91
N VAL A 563 -23.98 38.12 -8.92
CA VAL A 563 -24.23 37.66 -10.29
C VAL A 563 -23.59 36.30 -10.54
N THR A 564 -22.28 36.14 -10.36
CA THR A 564 -21.57 34.86 -10.57
C THR A 564 -21.84 33.86 -9.44
N ARG A 565 -22.28 34.35 -8.27
CA ARG A 565 -22.49 33.59 -7.03
C ARG A 565 -21.23 33.01 -6.39
N GLU A 566 -20.06 33.35 -6.91
CA GLU A 566 -18.74 33.02 -6.36
C GLU A 566 -18.42 33.90 -5.14
N TYR A 567 -17.34 33.60 -4.44
CA TYR A 567 -16.84 34.42 -3.34
C TYR A 567 -15.51 35.05 -3.74
N GLU A 568 -15.36 36.34 -3.45
CA GLU A 568 -14.05 37.00 -3.33
C GLU A 568 -13.15 36.17 -2.40
N MET A 569 -11.93 35.90 -2.84
CA MET A 569 -10.96 35.11 -2.07
C MET A 569 -9.92 36.06 -1.49
N LEU A 570 -9.94 36.21 -0.17
CA LEU A 570 -9.03 37.04 0.61
C LEU A 570 -7.99 36.16 1.32
N SER A 571 -6.95 36.78 1.86
CA SER A 571 -6.03 36.13 2.80
C SER A 571 -6.21 36.72 4.18
N GLU A 572 -6.40 35.88 5.20
CA GLU A 572 -6.40 36.27 6.60
C GLU A 572 -5.31 35.53 7.38
N ASP A 573 -4.76 36.20 8.38
CA ASP A 573 -3.83 35.61 9.34
C ASP A 573 -4.57 35.18 10.62
N PHE A 574 -4.29 33.96 11.02
CA PHE A 574 -4.71 33.34 12.27
C PHE A 574 -3.51 33.18 13.19
N TYR A 575 -3.63 33.62 14.44
CA TYR A 575 -2.61 33.51 15.47
C TYR A 575 -3.09 32.59 16.58
N PHE A 576 -2.16 31.87 17.22
CA PHE A 576 -2.46 31.09 18.41
C PHE A 576 -1.30 31.08 19.40
N THR A 577 -1.62 30.82 20.67
CA THR A 577 -0.67 30.55 21.74
C THR A 577 -1.26 29.51 22.68
N ALA A 578 -0.67 28.33 22.73
CA ALA A 578 -0.94 27.29 23.71
C ALA A 578 0.12 27.33 24.82
N LYS A 579 -0.31 27.12 26.06
CA LYS A 579 0.52 27.00 27.26
C LYS A 579 0.23 25.66 27.90
N PHE A 580 1.28 25.02 28.40
CA PHE A 580 1.24 23.70 29.02
C PHE A 580 1.83 23.77 30.42
N ARG A 581 1.40 22.85 31.26
CA ARG A 581 1.93 22.66 32.61
C ARG A 581 2.15 21.18 32.88
N LEU A 582 3.00 20.92 33.88
CA LEU A 582 3.09 19.61 34.50
C LEU A 582 2.01 19.50 35.58
N THR A 583 1.37 18.34 35.66
CA THR A 583 0.55 17.98 36.82
C THR A 583 1.44 17.55 37.99
N GLU A 584 0.88 17.35 39.18
CA GLU A 584 1.63 16.83 40.34
C GLU A 584 2.23 15.43 40.08
N GLY A 585 1.62 14.64 39.20
CA GLY A 585 2.15 13.37 38.70
C GLY A 585 3.16 13.49 37.55
N GLY A 586 3.59 14.70 37.17
CA GLY A 586 4.56 14.94 36.09
C GLY A 586 3.98 14.91 34.67
N LEU A 587 2.66 14.82 34.50
CA LEU A 587 2.01 14.72 33.20
C LEU A 587 2.04 16.05 32.44
N TRP A 588 2.54 16.07 31.20
CA TRP A 588 2.41 17.22 30.30
C TRP A 588 0.97 17.34 29.77
N LEU A 589 0.31 18.45 30.09
CA LEU A 589 -1.09 18.73 29.76
C LEU A 589 -1.29 20.22 29.44
N LEU A 590 -2.25 20.53 28.55
CA LEU A 590 -2.64 21.91 28.27
C LEU A 590 -3.08 22.62 29.57
N ASP A 591 -2.74 23.91 29.69
CA ASP A 591 -3.31 24.82 30.69
C ASP A 591 -4.31 25.76 30.02
N GLU A 592 -3.86 26.47 28.99
CA GLU A 592 -4.62 27.46 28.22
C GLU A 592 -4.18 27.46 26.76
N VAL A 593 -5.13 27.56 25.83
CA VAL A 593 -4.88 27.95 24.44
C VAL A 593 -5.75 29.14 24.06
N VAL A 594 -5.14 30.19 23.51
CA VAL A 594 -5.80 31.35 22.92
C VAL A 594 -5.57 31.32 21.42
N SER A 595 -6.60 31.61 20.62
CA SER A 595 -6.48 31.81 19.18
C SER A 595 -7.27 33.03 18.70
N THR A 596 -6.74 33.79 17.73
CA THR A 596 -7.35 35.01 17.18
C THR A 596 -7.14 35.15 15.66
N PHE A 597 -8.10 35.79 14.99
CA PHE A 597 -8.07 36.13 13.56
C PHE A 597 -7.81 37.64 13.37
N GLU A 598 -6.88 38.02 12.50
CA GLU A 598 -6.39 39.41 12.42
C GLU A 598 -7.44 40.41 11.90
N SER A 599 -8.24 40.05 10.90
CA SER A 599 -9.15 41.02 10.25
C SER A 599 -10.43 41.27 11.05
N THR A 600 -10.83 40.31 11.89
CA THR A 600 -12.05 40.37 12.69
C THR A 600 -11.80 40.66 14.17
N GLY A 601 -10.59 40.38 14.68
CA GLY A 601 -10.31 40.30 16.11
C GLY A 601 -11.06 39.16 16.83
N SER A 602 -11.80 38.32 16.10
CA SER A 602 -12.54 37.20 16.66
C SER A 602 -11.58 36.06 17.02
N GLY A 603 -11.97 35.23 17.98
CA GLY A 603 -11.09 34.22 18.53
C GLY A 603 -11.81 33.26 19.46
N SER A 604 -11.02 32.49 20.20
CA SER A 604 -11.50 31.60 21.26
C SER A 604 -10.37 31.25 22.22
N THR A 605 -10.65 31.32 23.51
CA THR A 605 -9.82 30.72 24.56
C THR A 605 -10.39 29.37 25.00
N GLY A 606 -9.53 28.35 25.07
CA GLY A 606 -9.78 27.05 25.68
C GLY A 606 -8.85 26.79 26.85
N ARG A 607 -9.28 26.05 27.87
CA ARG A 607 -8.50 25.72 29.08
C ARG A 607 -8.80 24.31 29.57
N VAL A 608 -7.84 23.68 30.26
CA VAL A 608 -7.98 22.34 30.82
C VAL A 608 -7.75 22.33 32.34
N THR A 609 -8.74 21.80 33.07
CA THR A 609 -8.74 21.68 34.54
C THR A 609 -8.85 20.20 34.92
N LEU A 610 -7.96 19.71 35.79
CA LEU A 610 -8.08 18.36 36.35
C LEU A 610 -9.26 18.28 37.31
N VAL A 611 -9.88 17.11 37.39
CA VAL A 611 -11.00 16.83 38.31
C VAL A 611 -10.60 15.70 39.24
N GLU A 612 -10.80 15.88 40.55
CA GLU A 612 -10.74 14.78 41.52
C GLU A 612 -11.92 13.82 41.24
N ALA A 613 -11.62 12.60 40.81
CA ALA A 613 -12.62 11.65 40.31
C ALA A 613 -13.14 10.71 41.41
N GLY A 614 -14.46 10.65 41.58
CA GLY A 614 -15.13 9.58 42.33
C GLY A 614 -15.56 8.41 41.42
N ASP A 615 -15.94 7.27 42.00
CA ASP A 615 -16.48 6.13 41.25
C ASP A 615 -17.70 6.51 40.36
N GLU A 616 -18.52 7.46 40.83
CA GLU A 616 -19.69 7.97 40.12
C GLU A 616 -19.33 8.76 38.84
N ASP A 617 -18.18 9.45 38.79
CA ASP A 617 -17.76 10.19 37.60
C ASP A 617 -17.45 9.27 36.40
N TYR A 618 -17.16 7.99 36.65
CA TYR A 618 -16.98 6.96 35.63
C TYR A 618 -18.29 6.31 35.18
N GLN A 619 -19.42 6.53 35.87
CA GLN A 619 -20.69 5.90 35.53
C GLN A 619 -21.15 6.18 34.09
N PRO A 620 -21.00 7.41 33.52
CA PRO A 620 -21.33 7.66 32.11
C PRO A 620 -20.53 6.80 31.13
N LEU A 621 -19.28 6.44 31.45
CA LEU A 621 -18.45 5.56 30.63
C LEU A 621 -18.95 4.12 30.72
N ARG A 622 -19.24 3.64 31.94
CA ARG A 622 -19.87 2.33 32.18
C ARG A 622 -21.21 2.20 31.41
N ASP A 623 -22.01 3.26 31.40
CA ASP A 623 -23.29 3.33 30.68
C ASP A 623 -23.15 3.39 29.16
N VAL A 624 -22.12 4.05 28.62
CA VAL A 624 -21.82 3.98 27.17
C VAL A 624 -21.30 2.59 26.81
N ARG A 625 -20.45 1.97 27.64
CA ARG A 625 -19.96 0.60 27.40
C ARG A 625 -21.10 -0.43 27.39
N LYS A 626 -21.98 -0.39 28.39
CA LYS A 626 -23.18 -1.24 28.43
C LYS A 626 -24.08 -1.06 27.20
N ARG A 627 -24.22 0.17 26.68
CA ARG A 627 -24.97 0.45 25.45
C ARG A 627 -24.24 0.03 24.17
N LEU A 628 -22.91 0.11 24.13
CA LEU A 628 -22.08 -0.41 23.04
C LEU A 628 -22.21 -1.94 22.94
N ASP A 629 -22.12 -2.63 24.07
CA ASP A 629 -22.25 -4.09 24.12
C ASP A 629 -23.70 -4.50 23.78
N ALA A 630 -24.73 -3.85 24.34
CA ALA A 630 -26.14 -4.07 23.95
C ALA A 630 -26.46 -3.71 22.47
N THR A 631 -25.72 -2.76 21.86
CA THR A 631 -25.83 -2.49 20.42
C THR A 631 -25.17 -3.61 19.60
N SER A 632 -24.05 -4.14 20.09
CA SER A 632 -23.34 -5.26 19.46
C SER A 632 -24.21 -6.52 19.49
N ASP A 633 -24.83 -6.81 20.63
CA ASP A 633 -25.83 -7.88 20.79
C ASP A 633 -27.03 -7.68 19.86
N PHE A 634 -27.58 -6.46 19.79
CA PHE A 634 -28.71 -6.16 18.89
C PHE A 634 -28.34 -6.44 17.43
N LEU A 635 -27.19 -5.94 16.96
CA LEU A 635 -26.74 -6.15 15.59
C LEU A 635 -26.49 -7.63 15.29
N GLY A 636 -25.78 -8.35 16.16
CA GLY A 636 -25.51 -9.78 15.99
C GLY A 636 -26.78 -10.65 16.04
N ASN A 637 -27.79 -10.27 16.82
CA ASN A 637 -29.09 -10.95 16.83
C ASN A 637 -29.95 -10.62 15.59
N VAL A 638 -29.85 -9.40 15.05
CA VAL A 638 -30.51 -9.03 13.78
C VAL A 638 -29.88 -9.75 12.59
N GLU A 639 -28.56 -9.90 12.59
CA GLU A 639 -27.76 -10.67 11.62
C GLU A 639 -28.15 -12.16 11.67
N LYS A 640 -28.10 -12.79 12.86
CA LYS A 640 -28.56 -14.18 13.09
C LYS A 640 -30.04 -14.41 12.75
N ALA A 641 -30.91 -13.40 12.91
CA ALA A 641 -32.34 -13.51 12.59
C ALA A 641 -32.68 -13.29 11.10
N ALA A 642 -31.68 -13.01 10.24
CA ALA A 642 -31.83 -12.87 8.80
C ALA A 642 -31.21 -14.03 8.00
N CYS A 643 -30.10 -14.59 8.48
CA CYS A 643 -29.46 -15.75 7.86
C CYS A 643 -30.42 -16.96 7.74
N GLY A 644 -30.41 -17.64 6.59
CA GLY A 644 -31.24 -18.81 6.33
C GLY A 644 -32.73 -18.57 6.09
N LEU A 645 -33.22 -17.32 6.13
CA LEU A 645 -34.62 -17.00 5.79
C LEU A 645 -34.81 -16.93 4.27
N GLU A 646 -34.96 -18.08 3.63
CA GLU A 646 -35.56 -18.23 2.29
C GLU A 646 -37.02 -18.75 2.40
N ARG A 647 -37.87 -18.33 1.47
CA ARG A 647 -39.21 -18.93 1.28
C ARG A 647 -39.51 -19.13 -0.20
N ILE A 648 -39.79 -20.38 -0.56
CA ILE A 648 -40.31 -20.77 -1.87
C ILE A 648 -41.83 -20.57 -1.89
N VAL A 649 -42.35 -19.93 -2.94
CA VAL A 649 -43.78 -19.79 -3.24
C VAL A 649 -44.05 -20.21 -4.69
N PRO A 650 -45.21 -20.83 -5.01
CA PRO A 650 -45.53 -21.21 -6.39
C PRO A 650 -45.62 -19.96 -7.27
N CYS A 651 -45.10 -20.03 -8.51
CA CYS A 651 -45.16 -18.92 -9.45
C CYS A 651 -46.60 -18.75 -9.95
N ARG A 652 -47.07 -17.49 -10.00
CA ARG A 652 -48.42 -17.14 -10.46
C ARG A 652 -48.40 -15.82 -11.22
N TRP A 653 -48.20 -15.91 -12.53
CA TRP A 653 -48.12 -14.75 -13.42
C TRP A 653 -49.36 -13.86 -13.30
N GLY A 654 -49.15 -12.60 -12.90
CA GLY A 654 -50.19 -11.60 -12.67
C GLY A 654 -50.90 -11.64 -11.30
N GLU A 655 -50.54 -12.57 -10.39
CA GLU A 655 -51.11 -12.62 -9.03
C GLU A 655 -50.12 -12.14 -7.96
N THR A 656 -50.56 -11.26 -7.06
CA THR A 656 -49.79 -10.89 -5.87
C THR A 656 -49.84 -12.02 -4.83
N THR A 657 -48.72 -12.72 -4.66
CA THR A 657 -48.57 -13.89 -3.78
C THR A 657 -48.03 -13.47 -2.40
N PRO A 658 -48.76 -13.75 -1.30
CA PRO A 658 -48.28 -13.45 0.06
C PRO A 658 -47.07 -14.30 0.46
N VAL A 659 -46.03 -13.65 0.99
CA VAL A 659 -44.76 -14.29 1.38
C VAL A 659 -44.60 -14.32 2.90
N TRP A 660 -44.85 -13.21 3.61
CA TRP A 660 -44.73 -13.10 5.08
C TRP A 660 -43.47 -13.75 5.66
N LEU A 661 -42.30 -13.28 5.23
CA LEU A 661 -40.99 -13.70 5.70
C LEU A 661 -40.42 -12.63 6.63
N ASN A 662 -40.26 -12.95 7.92
CA ASN A 662 -40.05 -11.96 8.99
C ASN A 662 -38.89 -12.35 9.90
N GLY A 663 -37.86 -11.50 10.01
CA GLY A 663 -36.91 -11.58 11.12
C GLY A 663 -37.58 -11.17 12.44
N LYS A 664 -37.38 -11.95 13.50
CA LYS A 664 -37.88 -11.67 14.86
C LYS A 664 -36.71 -11.49 15.83
N TYR A 665 -36.83 -10.54 16.74
CA TYR A 665 -35.85 -10.30 17.82
C TYR A 665 -36.54 -10.12 19.18
N ALA A 666 -35.82 -10.41 20.27
CA ALA A 666 -36.31 -10.32 21.66
C ALA A 666 -35.52 -9.25 22.45
N HIS A 667 -36.24 -8.25 22.97
CA HIS A 667 -35.67 -7.00 23.50
C HIS A 667 -35.17 -7.09 24.96
N GLN A 668 -34.53 -8.19 25.37
CA GLN A 668 -34.19 -8.42 26.79
C GLN A 668 -32.91 -7.71 27.26
N ALA A 669 -32.01 -7.29 26.36
CA ALA A 669 -30.69 -6.75 26.72
C ALA A 669 -30.71 -5.36 27.41
N THR A 670 -31.78 -4.57 27.28
CA THR A 670 -31.77 -3.15 27.69
C THR A 670 -31.92 -2.88 29.19
N GLY A 671 -32.40 -3.85 29.97
CA GLY A 671 -32.64 -3.70 31.42
C GLY A 671 -33.77 -2.75 31.84
N GLN A 672 -34.19 -1.81 30.98
CA GLN A 672 -35.49 -1.14 31.09
C GLN A 672 -36.60 -2.13 30.68
N GLY A 673 -37.45 -2.52 31.62
CA GLY A 673 -38.76 -3.08 31.31
C GLY A 673 -39.73 -2.01 30.82
N ASP A 674 -40.89 -2.41 30.28
CA ASP A 674 -41.91 -1.50 29.74
C ASP A 674 -42.69 -0.68 30.82
N GLU A 675 -42.24 -0.72 32.08
CA GLU A 675 -42.92 -0.06 33.20
C GLU A 675 -42.72 1.47 33.17
N GLY A 676 -43.83 2.22 33.11
CA GLY A 676 -43.86 3.68 33.28
C GLY A 676 -44.01 4.53 32.03
N ARG A 677 -44.07 3.95 30.82
CA ARG A 677 -44.39 4.70 29.58
C ARG A 677 -45.87 4.55 29.22
N GLU A 678 -46.69 5.55 29.51
CA GLU A 678 -48.10 5.54 29.09
C GLU A 678 -48.26 5.59 27.55
N PRO A 679 -49.39 5.08 26.99
CA PRO A 679 -49.66 5.12 25.55
C PRO A 679 -49.69 6.56 24.98
N PRO A 680 -49.40 6.78 23.68
CA PRO A 680 -49.78 5.92 22.55
C PRO A 680 -48.65 5.08 21.95
N TYR A 681 -47.78 4.48 22.77
CA TYR A 681 -46.94 3.36 22.34
C TYR A 681 -47.79 2.11 22.05
N VAL A 682 -48.36 2.08 20.84
CA VAL A 682 -48.97 0.87 20.25
C VAL A 682 -47.93 -0.25 20.23
N VAL A 683 -48.34 -1.47 20.58
CA VAL A 683 -47.48 -2.67 20.65
C VAL A 683 -47.14 -3.17 19.24
N TYR A 684 -46.30 -2.40 18.53
CA TYR A 684 -45.76 -2.78 17.23
C TYR A 684 -44.76 -3.94 17.38
N ARG A 685 -44.99 -5.03 16.64
CA ARG A 685 -44.02 -6.11 16.49
C ARG A 685 -42.85 -5.60 15.64
N LYS A 686 -41.71 -5.36 16.30
CA LYS A 686 -40.47 -4.78 15.73
C LYS A 686 -39.79 -5.79 14.79
N ASN A 687 -40.06 -5.70 13.49
CA ASN A 687 -39.62 -6.64 12.45
C ASN A 687 -39.06 -5.89 11.23
N LEU A 688 -38.16 -6.54 10.48
CA LEU A 688 -37.98 -6.35 9.03
C LEU A 688 -38.55 -7.59 8.33
N GLY A 689 -39.14 -7.44 7.14
CA GLY A 689 -39.63 -8.60 6.39
C GLY A 689 -40.11 -8.34 4.96
N ILE A 690 -40.41 -9.44 4.25
CA ILE A 690 -41.04 -9.44 2.94
C ILE A 690 -42.52 -9.82 3.11
N GLN A 691 -43.42 -8.94 2.67
CA GLN A 691 -44.86 -9.13 2.82
C GLN A 691 -45.43 -10.00 1.71
N ASN A 692 -45.13 -9.66 0.46
CA ASN A 692 -45.65 -10.32 -0.75
C ASN A 692 -44.74 -10.05 -1.96
N LEU A 693 -44.94 -10.81 -3.03
CA LEU A 693 -44.35 -10.58 -4.35
C LEU A 693 -45.42 -10.63 -5.46
N HIS A 694 -45.11 -10.05 -6.62
CA HIS A 694 -45.97 -10.02 -7.80
C HIS A 694 -45.12 -10.26 -9.06
N PRO A 695 -45.22 -11.43 -9.70
CA PRO A 695 -44.48 -11.75 -10.92
C PRO A 695 -45.32 -11.48 -12.17
N GLU A 696 -44.76 -10.81 -13.16
CA GLU A 696 -45.40 -10.53 -14.46
C GLU A 696 -44.47 -10.87 -15.63
N VAL A 697 -45.06 -11.23 -16.78
CA VAL A 697 -44.34 -11.43 -18.05
C VAL A 697 -44.54 -10.19 -18.92
N LEU A 698 -43.43 -9.64 -19.39
CA LEU A 698 -43.35 -8.43 -20.22
C LEU A 698 -43.20 -8.79 -21.71
N PRO A 699 -43.36 -7.83 -22.64
CA PRO A 699 -43.10 -8.06 -24.06
C PRO A 699 -41.67 -8.56 -24.32
N ALA A 700 -41.53 -9.43 -25.32
CA ALA A 700 -40.31 -10.20 -25.61
C ALA A 700 -39.87 -11.09 -24.44
N ASP A 701 -40.85 -11.72 -23.77
CA ASP A 701 -40.70 -12.82 -22.81
C ASP A 701 -39.80 -12.54 -21.59
N LYS A 702 -39.51 -11.26 -21.33
CA LYS A 702 -38.81 -10.80 -20.13
C LYS A 702 -39.67 -10.98 -18.89
N ILE A 703 -39.07 -11.41 -17.79
CA ILE A 703 -39.74 -11.63 -16.51
C ILE A 703 -39.46 -10.44 -15.59
N ARG A 704 -40.50 -9.85 -15.00
CA ARG A 704 -40.37 -8.91 -13.88
C ARG A 704 -40.97 -9.51 -12.61
N VAL A 705 -40.29 -9.37 -11.48
CA VAL A 705 -40.89 -9.67 -10.16
C VAL A 705 -40.77 -8.46 -9.25
N THR A 706 -41.91 -7.99 -8.74
CA THR A 706 -41.97 -6.88 -7.79
C THR A 706 -42.17 -7.42 -6.38
N VAL A 707 -41.26 -7.09 -5.45
CA VAL A 707 -41.25 -7.58 -4.07
C VAL A 707 -41.50 -6.44 -3.09
N ASN A 708 -42.48 -6.61 -2.20
CA ASN A 708 -42.84 -5.61 -1.19
C ASN A 708 -42.21 -5.95 0.16
N ALA A 709 -41.16 -5.20 0.52
CA ALA A 709 -40.47 -5.28 1.81
C ALA A 709 -40.97 -4.18 2.77
N TYR A 710 -40.98 -4.47 4.07
CA TYR A 710 -41.42 -3.56 5.11
C TYR A 710 -40.45 -3.56 6.30
N SER A 711 -40.37 -2.43 7.02
CA SER A 711 -39.52 -2.31 8.21
C SER A 711 -40.19 -1.51 9.32
N THR A 712 -39.97 -1.94 10.56
CA THR A 712 -40.28 -1.21 11.79
C THR A 712 -39.05 -1.07 12.71
N LEU A 713 -37.84 -1.27 12.18
CA LEU A 713 -36.58 -1.09 12.89
C LEU A 713 -36.28 0.41 13.11
N TYR A 714 -36.12 0.82 14.37
CA TYR A 714 -35.75 2.19 14.75
C TYR A 714 -34.22 2.36 14.67
N PHE A 715 -33.67 2.27 13.45
CA PHE A 715 -32.24 2.38 13.17
C PHE A 715 -32.03 3.02 11.80
N THR A 716 -31.26 4.10 11.73
CA THR A 716 -30.92 4.77 10.45
C THR A 716 -29.62 4.22 9.88
N GLY A 717 -29.63 3.85 8.60
CA GLY A 717 -28.40 3.47 7.89
C GLY A 717 -28.07 1.97 7.84
N TYR A 718 -29.06 1.07 7.92
CA TYR A 718 -28.84 -0.34 7.55
C TYR A 718 -29.03 -0.56 6.04
N SER A 719 -28.38 -1.61 5.52
CA SER A 719 -28.69 -2.20 4.22
C SER A 719 -29.29 -3.60 4.40
N PHE A 720 -29.96 -4.07 3.36
CA PHE A 720 -30.47 -5.42 3.27
C PHE A 720 -30.52 -5.84 1.80
N ASP A 721 -30.29 -7.12 1.57
CA ASP A 721 -30.37 -7.74 0.26
C ASP A 721 -31.64 -8.58 0.19
N VAL A 722 -32.34 -8.47 -0.94
CA VAL A 722 -33.34 -9.47 -1.32
C VAL A 722 -32.77 -10.26 -2.48
N THR A 723 -32.61 -11.57 -2.29
CA THR A 723 -32.24 -12.52 -3.34
C THR A 723 -33.49 -13.19 -3.85
N LEU A 724 -33.65 -13.27 -5.16
CA LEU A 724 -34.80 -13.88 -5.81
C LEU A 724 -34.34 -14.89 -6.86
N ARG A 725 -34.81 -16.13 -6.72
CA ARG A 725 -34.49 -17.26 -7.60
C ARG A 725 -35.74 -17.74 -8.31
N LEU A 726 -35.69 -17.83 -9.63
CA LEU A 726 -36.71 -18.47 -10.45
C LEU A 726 -36.39 -19.96 -10.49
N LEU A 727 -37.31 -20.81 -10.05
CA LEU A 727 -37.11 -22.27 -9.95
C LEU A 727 -38.04 -23.04 -10.88
N ASP A 728 -37.55 -24.16 -11.41
CA ASP A 728 -38.35 -25.10 -12.20
C ASP A 728 -39.19 -26.08 -11.35
N ASN A 729 -39.76 -27.10 -12.00
CA ASN A 729 -40.57 -28.13 -11.34
C ASN A 729 -39.78 -29.12 -10.49
N GLU A 730 -38.45 -29.23 -10.68
CA GLU A 730 -37.54 -30.08 -9.90
C GLU A 730 -36.85 -29.28 -8.77
N GLY A 731 -36.97 -27.95 -8.79
CA GLY A 731 -36.38 -27.03 -7.83
C GLY A 731 -35.02 -26.45 -8.27
N LEU A 732 -34.60 -26.70 -9.51
CA LEU A 732 -33.37 -26.17 -10.08
C LEU A 732 -33.53 -24.67 -10.34
N THR A 733 -32.47 -23.90 -10.08
CA THR A 733 -32.46 -22.44 -10.30
C THR A 733 -32.26 -22.13 -11.78
N LEU A 734 -33.30 -21.59 -12.42
CA LEU A 734 -33.29 -21.13 -13.81
C LEU A 734 -32.61 -19.76 -13.96
N ALA A 735 -32.79 -18.89 -12.97
CA ALA A 735 -32.04 -17.63 -12.83
C ALA A 735 -32.11 -17.11 -11.39
N GLU A 736 -31.09 -16.34 -11.01
CA GLU A 736 -31.00 -15.65 -9.73
C GLU A 736 -30.66 -14.17 -9.93
N GLN A 737 -31.24 -13.30 -9.12
CA GLN A 737 -30.84 -11.89 -9.02
C GLN A 737 -30.92 -11.43 -7.57
N THR A 738 -29.89 -10.72 -7.10
CA THR A 738 -29.83 -10.14 -5.75
C THR A 738 -29.88 -8.62 -5.83
N ALA A 739 -30.78 -7.99 -5.08
CA ALA A 739 -31.00 -6.55 -5.08
C ALA A 739 -30.67 -5.94 -3.71
N VAL A 740 -29.52 -5.29 -3.63
CA VAL A 740 -29.10 -4.49 -2.45
C VAL A 740 -29.99 -3.26 -2.29
N LYS A 741 -30.49 -3.01 -1.08
CA LYS A 741 -31.19 -1.78 -0.68
C LYS A 741 -30.58 -1.20 0.59
N SER A 742 -30.32 0.10 0.60
CA SER A 742 -29.90 0.86 1.79
C SER A 742 -30.96 1.89 2.16
N THR A 743 -31.28 2.06 3.44
CA THR A 743 -32.28 3.04 3.89
C THR A 743 -31.68 4.11 4.81
N LYS A 744 -32.04 5.38 4.58
CA LYS A 744 -31.48 6.57 5.25
C LYS A 744 -32.59 7.54 5.68
N THR A 745 -33.58 7.07 6.44
CA THR A 745 -34.73 7.89 6.87
C THR A 745 -35.22 7.50 8.27
N MET A 746 -35.65 8.49 9.05
CA MET A 746 -35.87 8.39 10.50
C MET A 746 -37.35 8.26 10.92
N ALA A 747 -38.25 8.00 9.98
CA ALA A 747 -39.69 7.89 10.22
C ALA A 747 -40.32 6.87 9.26
N TYR A 748 -41.16 5.97 9.79
CA TYR A 748 -41.81 4.83 9.12
C TYR A 748 -42.21 5.09 7.66
N PRO A 749 -41.46 4.57 6.67
CA PRO A 749 -41.86 4.55 5.28
C PRO A 749 -42.21 3.13 4.84
N GLU A 750 -43.31 2.97 4.11
CA GLU A 750 -43.43 1.85 3.17
C GLU A 750 -42.20 1.93 2.24
N GLN A 751 -41.37 0.87 2.21
CA GLN A 751 -40.22 0.88 1.32
C GLN A 751 -40.72 0.84 -0.12
N LYS A 752 -40.05 1.56 -1.03
CA LYS A 752 -40.39 1.45 -2.46
C LYS A 752 -40.25 -0.03 -2.89
N PRO A 753 -41.21 -0.57 -3.67
CA PRO A 753 -41.16 -1.95 -4.11
C PRO A 753 -39.84 -2.27 -4.81
N ILE A 754 -39.28 -3.44 -4.52
CA ILE A 754 -38.03 -3.91 -5.10
C ILE A 754 -38.39 -4.61 -6.40
N VAL A 755 -37.95 -4.05 -7.52
CA VAL A 755 -38.20 -4.62 -8.85
C VAL A 755 -36.97 -5.40 -9.29
N PHE A 756 -37.19 -6.67 -9.64
CA PHE A 756 -36.25 -7.56 -10.31
C PHE A 756 -36.68 -7.70 -11.76
N GLU A 757 -35.74 -7.66 -12.69
CA GLU A 757 -35.98 -7.91 -14.12
C GLU A 757 -34.95 -8.91 -14.65
N PHE A 758 -35.43 -9.95 -15.33
CA PHE A 758 -34.64 -11.02 -15.93
C PHE A 758 -34.76 -10.95 -17.45
N ASP A 759 -33.65 -11.24 -18.14
CA ASP A 759 -33.60 -11.27 -19.60
C ASP A 759 -34.29 -12.50 -20.20
N SER A 760 -34.61 -12.41 -21.50
CA SER A 760 -35.44 -13.36 -22.25
C SER A 760 -34.77 -14.71 -22.57
N GLU A 761 -33.78 -15.10 -21.78
CA GLU A 761 -33.15 -16.43 -21.83
C GLU A 761 -33.88 -17.43 -20.92
N VAL A 762 -34.67 -16.94 -19.95
CA VAL A 762 -35.56 -17.75 -19.12
C VAL A 762 -36.96 -17.80 -19.73
N ASP A 763 -37.36 -18.97 -20.24
CA ASP A 763 -38.74 -19.22 -20.68
C ASP A 763 -39.71 -19.16 -19.49
N PRO A 764 -40.71 -18.24 -19.47
CA PRO A 764 -41.68 -18.12 -18.39
C PRO A 764 -42.56 -19.36 -18.16
N ALA A 765 -42.63 -20.28 -19.13
CA ALA A 765 -43.36 -21.55 -18.99
C ALA A 765 -42.62 -22.57 -18.11
N ASN A 766 -41.29 -22.44 -17.95
CA ASN A 766 -40.49 -23.36 -17.13
C ASN A 766 -40.45 -22.97 -15.64
N VAL A 767 -40.81 -21.73 -15.29
CA VAL A 767 -40.77 -21.22 -13.91
C VAL A 767 -41.99 -21.72 -13.10
N ALA A 768 -41.79 -22.76 -12.30
CA ALA A 768 -42.83 -23.33 -11.46
C ALA A 768 -42.94 -22.66 -10.08
N SER A 769 -41.83 -22.18 -9.53
CA SER A 769 -41.82 -21.49 -8.24
C SER A 769 -40.79 -20.35 -8.17
N ILE A 770 -40.95 -19.48 -7.18
CA ILE A 770 -40.04 -18.37 -6.90
C ILE A 770 -39.55 -18.54 -5.46
N ALA A 771 -38.25 -18.68 -5.29
CA ALA A 771 -37.63 -18.57 -3.98
C ALA A 771 -37.27 -17.10 -3.72
N VAL A 772 -37.56 -16.61 -2.53
CA VAL A 772 -37.14 -15.27 -2.10
C VAL A 772 -36.52 -15.32 -0.71
N ALA A 773 -35.34 -14.74 -0.57
CA ALA A 773 -34.58 -14.66 0.67
C ALA A 773 -34.31 -13.20 1.06
N LEU A 774 -34.11 -12.96 2.36
CA LEU A 774 -33.83 -11.63 2.93
C LEU A 774 -32.59 -11.71 3.82
N ARG A 775 -31.46 -11.15 3.38
CA ARG A 775 -30.27 -10.96 4.22
C ARG A 775 -30.24 -9.52 4.74
N ILE A 776 -29.98 -9.32 6.02
CA ILE A 776 -29.69 -7.98 6.56
C ILE A 776 -28.19 -7.78 6.52
N ASN A 777 -27.75 -6.69 5.89
CA ASN A 777 -26.34 -6.39 5.73
C ASN A 777 -25.90 -5.36 6.77
N ARG A 778 -24.86 -5.73 7.51
CA ARG A 778 -24.24 -4.92 8.55
C ARG A 778 -23.37 -3.83 7.93
N GLN A 779 -23.61 -2.57 8.27
CA GLN A 779 -22.66 -1.47 8.08
C GLN A 779 -22.66 -0.49 9.25
N SER A 780 -21.61 0.35 9.29
CA SER A 780 -21.18 1.17 10.41
C SER A 780 -22.24 2.15 10.94
N GLY A 781 -22.29 2.32 12.26
CA GLY A 781 -23.35 3.06 12.94
C GLY A 781 -23.50 4.53 12.51
N GLY A 782 -24.75 4.98 12.41
CA GLY A 782 -25.11 6.34 12.03
C GLY A 782 -26.54 6.73 12.45
N MET A 783 -26.81 6.74 13.76
CA MET A 783 -27.96 7.51 14.28
C MET A 783 -27.70 9.01 14.11
N VAL A 784 -28.73 9.77 13.72
CA VAL A 784 -28.60 11.18 13.35
C VAL A 784 -29.30 12.08 14.35
N GLY A 785 -28.52 12.66 15.26
CA GLY A 785 -28.75 14.04 15.69
C GLY A 785 -28.31 14.99 14.57
N SER A 786 -29.16 15.93 14.18
CA SER A 786 -28.96 16.82 13.02
C SER A 786 -27.57 17.48 12.96
N PHE A 787 -26.77 17.13 11.94
CA PHE A 787 -25.37 17.58 11.84
C PHE A 787 -25.09 18.41 10.59
N TRP A 788 -25.08 19.74 10.74
CA TRP A 788 -24.50 20.66 9.77
C TRP A 788 -23.07 21.00 10.18
N GLY A 789 -22.12 20.18 9.74
CA GLY A 789 -20.70 20.37 10.01
C GLY A 789 -19.88 19.33 9.27
N SER A 790 -19.19 19.75 8.21
CA SER A 790 -18.36 18.86 7.38
C SER A 790 -17.00 18.62 8.04
N PHE A 791 -16.99 17.87 9.14
CA PHE A 791 -15.74 17.23 9.58
C PHE A 791 -15.27 16.28 8.48
N GLY A 792 -13.96 16.23 8.27
CA GLY A 792 -13.37 15.77 7.01
C GLY A 792 -13.90 14.42 6.56
N SER A 793 -14.52 14.39 5.38
CA SER A 793 -14.72 13.15 4.62
C SER A 793 -13.37 12.68 4.10
N SER A 794 -12.49 12.21 4.99
CA SER A 794 -11.69 11.06 4.63
C SER A 794 -12.66 9.91 4.41
N THR A 795 -13.00 9.67 3.14
CA THR A 795 -13.04 8.29 2.65
C THR A 795 -11.62 7.74 2.81
N ALA A 796 -11.26 7.44 4.06
CA ALA A 796 -10.45 6.26 4.30
C ALA A 796 -11.35 5.11 3.85
N ASP A 797 -11.24 4.78 2.56
CA ASP A 797 -11.61 3.45 2.11
C ASP A 797 -10.92 2.52 3.09
N THR A 798 -11.72 1.70 3.79
CA THR A 798 -11.14 0.68 4.64
C THR A 798 -10.61 -0.38 3.68
N GLU A 799 -9.39 -0.19 3.19
CA GLU A 799 -8.49 -1.28 2.83
C GLU A 799 -8.25 -2.10 4.12
N ILE A 800 -9.28 -2.85 4.52
CA ILE A 800 -9.12 -4.28 4.78
C ILE A 800 -8.20 -4.78 3.66
N ALA A 801 -7.13 -5.50 4.00
CA ALA A 801 -6.12 -5.93 3.04
C ALA A 801 -6.71 -6.97 2.07
N TYR A 802 -7.53 -6.51 1.14
CA TYR A 802 -8.27 -7.31 0.18
C TYR A 802 -7.30 -7.90 -0.82
N LEU A 803 -7.00 -9.18 -0.65
CA LEU A 803 -6.33 -10.01 -1.65
C LEU A 803 -7.30 -10.19 -2.84
N PRO A 804 -7.04 -9.59 -4.02
CA PRO A 804 -8.03 -9.58 -5.09
C PRO A 804 -7.99 -10.90 -5.89
N GLY A 805 -8.71 -11.92 -5.41
CA GLY A 805 -8.98 -13.13 -6.17
C GLY A 805 -8.75 -14.43 -5.41
N GLY A 806 -9.85 -15.08 -5.07
CA GLY A 806 -9.96 -16.48 -4.64
C GLY A 806 -11.43 -16.89 -4.82
N ARG A 807 -11.72 -18.19 -4.94
CA ARG A 807 -13.13 -18.65 -5.00
C ARG A 807 -13.74 -18.58 -3.60
N ASP A 808 -15.02 -18.23 -3.52
CA ASP A 808 -15.74 -18.19 -2.24
C ASP A 808 -15.62 -19.55 -1.52
N TRP A 809 -15.23 -19.52 -0.24
CA TRP A 809 -14.94 -20.68 0.60
C TRP A 809 -13.78 -21.61 0.16
N GLY A 810 -12.95 -21.16 -0.79
CA GLY A 810 -11.78 -21.91 -1.29
C GLY A 810 -10.67 -22.07 -0.25
N PRO A 811 -9.81 -23.11 -0.36
CA PRO A 811 -8.62 -23.22 0.49
C PRO A 811 -7.75 -21.96 0.39
N GLU A 812 -7.70 -21.34 -0.79
CA GLU A 812 -7.01 -20.06 -1.03
C GLU A 812 -7.50 -18.88 -0.18
N GLN A 813 -8.60 -19.00 0.56
CA GLN A 813 -9.06 -17.96 1.49
C GLN A 813 -8.32 -18.02 2.84
N ALA A 814 -7.82 -19.18 3.26
CA ALA A 814 -7.12 -19.36 4.54
C ALA A 814 -5.65 -18.87 4.54
N ILE A 815 -5.30 -17.95 3.62
CA ILE A 815 -3.95 -17.42 3.42
C ILE A 815 -3.83 -15.96 3.91
N GLY A 816 -2.65 -15.58 4.38
CA GLY A 816 -2.38 -14.24 4.89
C GLY A 816 -2.84 -14.01 6.33
N GLU A 817 -3.02 -12.74 6.69
CA GLU A 817 -3.59 -12.36 7.98
C GLU A 817 -5.11 -12.67 7.99
N PRO A 818 -5.70 -13.14 9.11
CA PRO A 818 -7.12 -13.45 9.19
C PRO A 818 -7.98 -12.25 8.79
N ALA A 819 -8.82 -12.42 7.77
CA ALA A 819 -9.66 -11.38 7.20
C ALA A 819 -10.78 -10.96 8.16
N ASN A 820 -11.25 -11.90 8.99
CA ASN A 820 -12.40 -11.73 9.88
C ASN A 820 -11.99 -11.68 11.37
N ARG A 821 -10.88 -10.99 11.69
CA ARG A 821 -10.38 -10.83 13.08
C ARG A 821 -11.46 -10.30 14.04
N GLY A 822 -11.88 -11.15 14.98
CA GLY A 822 -12.80 -10.81 16.08
C GLY A 822 -14.28 -10.98 15.75
N ILE A 823 -14.64 -11.62 14.64
CA ILE A 823 -16.04 -11.85 14.24
C ILE A 823 -16.18 -13.30 13.73
N GLY A 824 -17.18 -14.03 14.22
CA GLY A 824 -17.53 -15.36 13.75
C GLY A 824 -18.85 -15.39 12.98
N GLY A 825 -18.96 -16.38 12.10
CA GLY A 825 -20.03 -16.55 11.13
C GLY A 825 -19.54 -17.28 9.89
N ASP A 826 -20.48 -17.61 9.01
CA ASP A 826 -20.22 -18.11 7.66
C ASP A 826 -19.62 -16.99 6.80
N TYR A 827 -18.37 -17.19 6.38
CA TYR A 827 -17.63 -16.25 5.54
C TYR A 827 -17.03 -16.92 4.31
N LYS A 828 -17.41 -16.39 3.14
CA LYS A 828 -16.77 -16.63 1.83
C LYS A 828 -15.25 -16.42 1.80
N HIS A 829 -14.70 -15.78 2.84
CA HIS A 829 -13.28 -15.46 3.03
C HIS A 829 -12.59 -16.35 4.08
N ALA A 830 -13.20 -17.49 4.42
CA ALA A 830 -12.57 -18.59 5.13
C ALA A 830 -12.70 -19.87 4.30
N TRP A 831 -11.75 -20.81 4.38
CA TRP A 831 -11.89 -22.11 3.75
C TRP A 831 -13.02 -22.91 4.41
N SER A 832 -13.90 -23.52 3.62
CA SER A 832 -14.89 -24.51 4.07
C SER A 832 -14.76 -25.79 3.23
N PRO A 833 -14.91 -26.99 3.80
CA PRO A 833 -14.91 -28.26 3.06
C PRO A 833 -16.10 -28.38 2.09
N LEU A 834 -16.12 -29.40 1.23
CA LEU A 834 -17.20 -29.61 0.24
C LEU A 834 -18.50 -30.15 0.88
N THR A 835 -18.39 -30.88 1.99
CA THR A 835 -19.51 -31.60 2.62
C THR A 835 -19.56 -31.34 4.12
N GLN A 836 -20.72 -30.89 4.59
CA GLN A 836 -21.01 -30.74 6.01
C GLN A 836 -21.15 -32.12 6.67
N ASP A 837 -20.62 -32.31 7.88
CA ASP A 837 -20.86 -33.45 8.78
C ASP A 837 -20.49 -34.87 8.29
N ASP A 838 -19.96 -35.06 7.06
CA ASP A 838 -19.94 -36.35 6.35
C ASP A 838 -18.61 -37.13 6.47
N GLN A 839 -17.47 -36.47 6.27
CA GLN A 839 -16.13 -37.08 6.27
C GLN A 839 -15.13 -36.27 7.12
N ALA A 840 -13.96 -36.86 7.41
CA ALA A 840 -12.83 -36.14 8.01
C ALA A 840 -12.09 -35.33 6.93
N GLU A 841 -11.83 -34.06 7.22
CA GLU A 841 -11.28 -33.10 6.27
C GLU A 841 -9.88 -32.62 6.70
N TRP A 842 -9.12 -32.03 5.78
CA TRP A 842 -7.82 -31.44 6.09
C TRP A 842 -7.49 -30.21 5.24
N LEU A 843 -6.68 -29.32 5.80
CA LEU A 843 -6.17 -28.10 5.17
C LEU A 843 -4.64 -28.06 5.31
N GLU A 844 -3.92 -28.27 4.20
CA GLU A 844 -2.48 -28.16 4.09
C GLU A 844 -2.08 -26.74 3.69
N ILE A 845 -1.18 -26.14 4.47
CA ILE A 845 -0.77 -24.74 4.37
C ILE A 845 0.75 -24.65 4.28
N SER A 846 1.23 -23.89 3.29
CA SER A 846 2.64 -23.55 3.11
C SER A 846 2.89 -22.07 3.41
N TYR A 847 4.02 -21.79 4.06
CA TYR A 847 4.46 -20.48 4.49
C TYR A 847 5.66 -20.01 3.65
N GLN A 848 5.99 -18.72 3.70
CA GLN A 848 7.04 -18.13 2.86
C GLN A 848 8.45 -18.62 3.21
N ASN A 849 8.75 -18.84 4.49
CA ASN A 849 10.08 -19.25 4.98
C ASN A 849 9.97 -20.48 5.91
N ARG A 850 11.03 -21.29 5.94
CA ARG A 850 11.18 -22.38 6.91
C ARG A 850 11.72 -21.83 8.24
N VAL A 851 10.90 -21.85 9.27
CA VAL A 851 11.18 -21.27 10.60
C VAL A 851 11.28 -22.36 11.67
N GLN A 852 11.81 -22.00 12.86
CA GLN A 852 11.83 -22.89 14.02
C GLN A 852 10.50 -22.76 14.78
N ALA A 853 9.48 -23.47 14.31
CA ALA A 853 8.12 -23.34 14.79
C ALA A 853 7.92 -24.00 16.17
N ILE A 854 7.23 -23.28 17.06
CA ILE A 854 6.81 -23.72 18.41
C ILE A 854 5.30 -24.03 18.50
N GLY A 855 4.53 -23.75 17.43
CA GLY A 855 3.09 -23.98 17.37
C GLY A 855 2.41 -23.34 16.16
N VAL A 856 1.08 -23.42 16.11
CA VAL A 856 0.21 -22.69 15.16
C VAL A 856 -0.97 -22.05 15.89
N ASN A 857 -1.44 -20.92 15.36
CA ASN A 857 -2.77 -20.37 15.66
C ASN A 857 -3.67 -20.62 14.45
N VAL A 858 -4.65 -21.51 14.57
CA VAL A 858 -5.73 -21.68 13.56
C VAL A 858 -6.87 -20.73 13.91
N TYR A 859 -7.35 -19.94 12.96
CA TYR A 859 -8.46 -18.99 13.15
C TYR A 859 -9.73 -19.58 12.55
N GLU A 860 -10.65 -20.03 13.40
CA GLU A 860 -11.84 -20.78 12.99
C GLU A 860 -13.08 -19.88 13.05
N THR A 861 -13.72 -19.54 11.93
CA THR A 861 -14.82 -18.55 11.89
C THR A 861 -16.21 -19.12 12.09
N CYS A 862 -16.44 -20.36 11.66
CA CYS A 862 -17.74 -21.01 11.67
C CYS A 862 -17.59 -22.42 12.24
N ASN A 863 -18.52 -22.81 13.13
CA ASN A 863 -18.55 -24.08 13.87
C ASN A 863 -17.15 -24.57 14.33
N PRO A 864 -16.44 -23.76 15.15
CA PRO A 864 -15.08 -24.02 15.57
C PRO A 864 -15.00 -25.12 16.64
N GLY A 865 -13.79 -25.62 16.90
CA GLY A 865 -13.52 -26.75 17.81
C GLY A 865 -13.29 -28.08 17.08
N ALA A 866 -13.00 -28.05 15.78
CA ALA A 866 -12.89 -29.24 14.93
C ALA A 866 -11.46 -29.74 14.76
N VAL A 867 -10.43 -28.97 15.14
CA VAL A 867 -9.02 -29.31 14.90
C VAL A 867 -8.55 -30.37 15.89
N HIS A 868 -8.39 -31.62 15.43
CA HIS A 868 -7.98 -32.74 16.29
C HIS A 868 -6.51 -33.14 16.12
N LYS A 869 -5.85 -32.69 15.04
CA LYS A 869 -4.44 -33.04 14.76
C LYS A 869 -3.78 -31.98 13.86
N VAL A 870 -2.50 -31.72 14.13
CA VAL A 870 -1.63 -30.90 13.28
C VAL A 870 -0.36 -31.67 12.94
N THR A 871 -0.04 -31.74 11.65
CA THR A 871 1.21 -32.31 11.13
C THR A 871 2.08 -31.22 10.50
N TYR A 872 3.37 -31.50 10.37
CA TYR A 872 4.36 -30.67 9.67
C TYR A 872 5.15 -31.50 8.68
N TYR A 873 5.82 -30.83 7.73
CA TYR A 873 6.73 -31.49 6.80
C TYR A 873 8.20 -31.24 7.15
N ASP A 874 8.99 -32.31 7.11
CA ASP A 874 10.42 -32.27 7.39
C ASP A 874 11.28 -31.88 6.16
N ALA A 875 12.61 -31.94 6.30
CA ALA A 875 13.55 -31.59 5.24
C ALA A 875 13.68 -32.62 4.10
N ALA A 876 13.12 -33.81 4.25
CA ALA A 876 12.98 -34.80 3.18
C ALA A 876 11.55 -34.86 2.61
N GLY A 877 10.63 -34.03 3.11
CA GLY A 877 9.23 -33.98 2.68
C GLY A 877 8.34 -35.04 3.33
N ASN A 878 8.79 -35.73 4.39
CA ASN A 878 7.92 -36.63 5.14
C ASN A 878 6.98 -35.84 6.05
N GLU A 879 5.78 -36.35 6.22
CA GLU A 879 4.79 -35.80 7.14
C GLU A 879 5.00 -36.37 8.55
N GLN A 880 5.08 -35.48 9.55
CA GLN A 880 5.34 -35.79 10.95
C GLN A 880 4.25 -35.15 11.82
N THR A 881 3.86 -35.78 12.92
CA THR A 881 2.85 -35.19 13.83
C THR A 881 3.50 -34.15 14.74
N ALA A 882 2.92 -32.95 14.81
CA ALA A 882 3.36 -31.86 15.69
C ALA A 882 2.51 -31.78 16.97
N TRP A 883 1.23 -32.16 16.85
CA TRP A 883 0.24 -32.19 17.92
C TRP A 883 -0.97 -33.07 17.52
N GLU A 884 -1.62 -33.72 18.49
CA GLU A 884 -2.86 -34.50 18.34
C GLU A 884 -3.61 -34.50 19.67
N GLY A 885 -4.93 -34.23 19.66
CA GLY A 885 -5.74 -34.09 20.88
C GLY A 885 -7.09 -33.43 20.64
N ASP A 886 -7.79 -33.08 21.72
CA ASP A 886 -9.02 -32.28 21.66
C ASP A 886 -8.69 -30.80 21.35
N ASP A 887 -9.52 -30.15 20.53
CA ASP A 887 -9.28 -28.77 20.09
C ASP A 887 -9.19 -27.77 21.28
N PRO A 888 -8.09 -27.00 21.44
CA PRO A 888 -7.92 -26.03 22.52
C PRO A 888 -8.79 -24.76 22.38
N THR A 889 -9.58 -24.61 21.32
CA THR A 889 -10.53 -23.48 21.16
C THR A 889 -11.55 -23.48 22.29
N SER A 890 -11.48 -22.44 23.15
CA SER A 890 -12.56 -22.13 24.09
C SER A 890 -13.78 -21.65 23.31
N ILE A 891 -14.87 -22.43 23.32
CA ILE A 891 -16.17 -22.07 22.74
C ILE A 891 -16.84 -21.02 23.63
N ASP A 892 -16.32 -19.80 23.59
CA ASP A 892 -16.80 -18.67 24.39
C ASP A 892 -18.08 -18.11 23.78
N VAL A 893 -19.16 -18.08 24.57
CA VAL A 893 -20.54 -18.05 24.04
C VAL A 893 -20.98 -16.62 23.69
N GLY A 894 -20.42 -16.09 22.60
CA GLY A 894 -20.76 -14.77 22.07
C GLY A 894 -20.39 -14.54 20.60
N THR A 895 -19.11 -14.71 20.25
CA THR A 895 -18.53 -14.29 18.96
C THR A 895 -18.73 -15.27 17.82
N GLY A 896 -18.73 -16.57 18.08
CA GLY A 896 -18.79 -17.64 17.08
C GLY A 896 -17.46 -18.02 16.42
N GLN A 897 -16.43 -17.18 16.57
CA GLN A 897 -15.06 -17.44 16.09
C GLN A 897 -14.19 -17.98 17.22
N GLY A 898 -13.43 -19.03 16.92
CA GLY A 898 -12.37 -19.60 17.75
C GLY A 898 -10.97 -19.19 17.28
N VAL A 899 -9.98 -19.36 18.16
CA VAL A 899 -8.57 -19.37 17.76
C VAL A 899 -7.88 -20.54 18.47
N SER A 900 -7.66 -21.62 17.72
CA SER A 900 -7.03 -22.84 18.21
C SER A 900 -5.53 -22.61 18.33
N LYS A 901 -5.07 -22.31 19.56
CA LYS A 901 -3.67 -21.99 19.88
C LYS A 901 -2.89 -23.25 20.24
N ILE A 902 -2.46 -23.96 19.22
CA ILE A 902 -1.84 -25.28 19.32
C ILE A 902 -0.32 -25.12 19.48
N ARG A 903 0.21 -25.47 20.65
CA ARG A 903 1.66 -25.52 20.91
C ARG A 903 2.18 -26.93 20.57
N PHE A 904 3.30 -27.00 19.86
CA PHE A 904 3.92 -28.27 19.48
C PHE A 904 4.69 -28.89 20.65
N GLU A 905 4.87 -30.22 20.63
CA GLU A 905 5.62 -30.95 21.68
C GLU A 905 7.12 -30.60 21.66
N ASP A 906 7.68 -30.46 20.46
CA ASP A 906 9.07 -30.08 20.17
C ASP A 906 9.11 -28.82 19.27
N VAL A 907 10.28 -28.17 19.18
CA VAL A 907 10.53 -27.08 18.21
C VAL A 907 10.83 -27.71 16.85
N VAL A 908 10.04 -27.40 15.81
CA VAL A 908 10.13 -28.06 14.50
C VAL A 908 10.52 -27.09 13.38
N ALA A 909 11.55 -27.46 12.61
CA ALA A 909 12.02 -26.67 11.47
C ALA A 909 11.10 -26.90 10.26
N THR A 910 10.10 -26.03 10.04
CA THR A 910 9.12 -26.23 8.97
C THR A 910 8.65 -24.94 8.28
N ASP A 911 8.26 -25.10 7.03
CA ASP A 911 7.62 -24.16 6.11
C ASP A 911 6.23 -24.65 5.69
N ARG A 912 5.75 -25.80 6.19
CA ARG A 912 4.49 -26.39 5.75
C ARG A 912 3.85 -27.27 6.82
N VAL A 913 2.57 -27.02 7.12
CA VAL A 913 1.75 -27.78 8.07
C VAL A 913 0.50 -28.32 7.40
N ARG A 914 -0.13 -29.33 7.98
CA ARG A 914 -1.51 -29.72 7.65
C ARG A 914 -2.34 -29.82 8.93
N ILE A 915 -3.48 -29.14 8.89
CA ILE A 915 -4.51 -29.14 9.92
C ILE A 915 -5.53 -30.22 9.56
N TYR A 916 -5.92 -31.07 10.52
CA TYR A 916 -6.91 -32.14 10.35
C TYR A 916 -8.14 -31.86 11.20
N LEU A 917 -9.32 -32.01 10.59
CA LEU A 917 -10.61 -31.67 11.17
C LEU A 917 -11.45 -32.94 11.41
N ASP A 918 -12.05 -33.05 12.60
CA ASP A 918 -13.09 -34.03 12.92
C ASP A 918 -14.48 -33.44 12.63
N SER A 919 -14.65 -33.03 11.38
CA SER A 919 -15.87 -32.44 10.81
C SER A 919 -17.09 -33.35 10.92
N VAL A 920 -16.90 -34.66 11.14
CA VAL A 920 -18.01 -35.60 11.39
C VAL A 920 -18.65 -35.35 12.76
N ASN A 921 -17.87 -34.96 13.77
CA ASN A 921 -18.35 -34.81 15.15
C ASN A 921 -18.67 -33.36 15.54
N VAL A 922 -18.09 -32.35 14.89
CA VAL A 922 -18.40 -30.92 15.12
C VAL A 922 -19.41 -30.41 14.11
N LYS A 923 -20.69 -30.46 14.49
CA LYS A 923 -21.84 -30.25 13.58
C LYS A 923 -21.93 -28.83 13.02
N GLY A 924 -21.90 -28.72 11.70
CA GLY A 924 -21.95 -27.48 10.93
C GLY A 924 -20.83 -27.40 9.89
N TRP A 925 -20.79 -26.32 9.12
CA TRP A 925 -19.64 -26.03 8.26
C TRP A 925 -18.48 -25.53 9.14
N ASN A 926 -17.39 -26.29 9.22
CA ASN A 926 -16.19 -25.86 9.94
C ASN A 926 -15.35 -24.98 9.00
N GLU A 927 -15.09 -23.74 9.38
CA GLU A 927 -14.42 -22.76 8.51
C GLU A 927 -13.10 -22.24 9.11
N ILE A 928 -12.05 -22.10 8.29
CA ILE A 928 -10.74 -21.57 8.70
C ILE A 928 -10.39 -20.29 7.89
N ASP A 929 -10.31 -19.15 8.57
CA ASP A 929 -10.04 -17.80 8.05
C ASP A 929 -8.55 -17.52 7.86
N ALA A 930 -7.69 -18.12 8.68
CA ALA A 930 -6.23 -18.12 8.50
C ALA A 930 -5.55 -19.16 9.40
N VAL A 931 -4.29 -19.47 9.09
CA VAL A 931 -3.37 -20.13 10.03
C VAL A 931 -2.04 -19.38 10.11
N GLY A 932 -1.63 -19.02 11.32
CA GLY A 932 -0.33 -18.42 11.60
C GLY A 932 0.63 -19.42 12.25
N LEU A 933 1.81 -19.61 11.67
CA LEU A 933 2.90 -20.41 12.22
C LEU A 933 3.67 -19.58 13.26
N ILE A 934 3.85 -20.10 14.46
CA ILE A 934 4.42 -19.38 15.60
C ILE A 934 5.89 -19.78 15.76
N GLU A 935 6.81 -18.82 15.66
CA GLU A 935 8.26 -19.04 15.87
C GLU A 935 8.69 -18.65 17.31
N ALA A 936 8.04 -17.62 17.86
CA ALA A 936 8.21 -17.16 19.23
C ALA A 936 6.90 -16.53 19.72
N GLU A 937 6.75 -16.27 21.01
CA GLU A 937 5.46 -15.82 21.60
C GLU A 937 4.95 -14.46 21.07
N THR A 938 5.77 -13.73 20.31
CA THR A 938 5.43 -12.50 19.58
C THR A 938 5.71 -12.54 18.07
N SER A 939 6.16 -13.68 17.51
CA SER A 939 6.51 -13.84 16.09
C SER A 939 5.55 -14.82 15.40
N ILE A 940 4.78 -14.31 14.43
CA ILE A 940 3.79 -15.08 13.65
C ILE A 940 4.12 -14.91 12.16
N GLN A 941 4.28 -16.03 11.46
CA GLN A 941 4.38 -16.09 10.00
C GLN A 941 3.06 -16.60 9.41
N TRP A 942 2.50 -15.84 8.47
CA TRP A 942 1.21 -16.18 7.84
C TRP A 942 1.34 -17.08 6.62
N ALA A 943 0.29 -17.85 6.38
CA ALA A 943 0.13 -18.74 5.23
C ALA A 943 0.32 -17.99 3.89
N GLU A 944 1.13 -18.54 2.97
CA GLU A 944 1.27 -18.02 1.58
C GLU A 944 0.39 -18.82 0.61
N LYS A 945 0.21 -20.13 0.87
CA LYS A 945 -0.55 -21.06 0.02
C LYS A 945 -1.32 -22.05 0.87
N ALA A 946 -2.48 -22.47 0.36
CA ALA A 946 -3.32 -23.46 0.99
C ALA A 946 -3.91 -24.43 -0.05
N THR A 947 -4.11 -25.68 0.36
CA THR A 947 -4.75 -26.76 -0.41
C THR A 947 -5.50 -27.66 0.58
N ALA A 948 -6.61 -28.26 0.19
CA ALA A 948 -7.44 -29.04 1.10
C ALA A 948 -7.87 -30.39 0.51
N SER A 949 -8.35 -31.28 1.38
CA SER A 949 -9.06 -32.53 1.02
C SER A 949 -10.22 -32.27 0.06
N SER A 950 -11.00 -31.24 0.36
CA SER A 950 -12.18 -30.81 -0.38
C SER A 950 -12.44 -29.32 -0.15
N THR A 951 -13.37 -28.73 -0.88
CA THR A 951 -13.80 -27.36 -0.64
C THR A 951 -15.20 -27.10 -1.22
N TYR A 952 -15.97 -26.23 -0.56
CA TYR A 952 -17.25 -25.74 -1.08
C TYR A 952 -17.08 -24.85 -2.34
N ALA A 953 -15.87 -24.35 -2.61
CA ALA A 953 -15.57 -23.50 -3.76
C ALA A 953 -15.79 -24.20 -5.11
N HIS A 954 -16.65 -23.58 -5.92
CA HIS A 954 -16.91 -23.92 -7.33
C HIS A 954 -16.01 -23.10 -8.28
#